data_AF-A0A4Y2FY45-F1
#
_entry.id   AF-A0A4Y2FY45-F1
#
_cell.length_a   1.000
_cell.length_b   1.000
_cell.length_c   1.000
_cell.angle_alpha   90.00
_cell.angle_beta   90.00
_cell.angle_gamma   90.00
#
_symmetry.space_group_name_H-M   'P 1'
#
loop_
_entity.id
_entity.type
_entity.pdbx_description
1 polymer ?
#
loop_
_entity_poly.entity_id
_entity_poly.type
_entity_poly.pdbx_seq_one_letter_code
_entity_poly.pdbx_strand_id
1 'polypeptide(L)'
;MEVPPKLSDVYGFQQSVRGGFGFSGHNTLFYLAGKQGVHHELKRDGQHFTAIPEKNEVTAAGFGSNNLLLIAVKGQKPLVSIFNLKTNGKKTLTCANKVVSNSYVWVRFSEDGLRVGALGGLPDWAFVLWNLDKKRLETVFHPFRIELRAEIYKFSFCPSDSKRVVAVGRSFLRAYRFKDDQKIQETALHELERSRQSFHCAAWVQNSCFVVVGTSNGKILVFQNMHLVQQVDIVEELERIHKGENVEDRNVTCIITTADGFLCSHGSSSVLYFKEDFKLRKVLIIPKSSKESRVVQMSLNPQEDTVGIATKDGRILTYSFSDRPHDQDCEDAFRLIQDFQHTDKVIHADTLPAVSLQASCSKSRIILRDFSTERVFLREELPAAPCSLSLCPLATTLAIGQEGIVRVCNIVLDALVETKCFEVTTHSQVSFAPGSHILAFTDNNVIRLCYSIGFKELTSFERHTGKVHILRWRNDNHLLSSDDEGAIYEWDIPRKRASWKLSVPEVVHTCIATPCKGYDVYVASADGKIRRIKDGIVLNNCSPNVTEVTAMSVIEEWLLIGTRHGKILGLNLCLSETNFQVQCQTGSIIHFAILEDAKSMMAIDEFGVASTWYFQGEKGKESLPSRAEVLIDLDKQKESIQCAEYLEEELRLCTEKTEANREKQRKQLQEVEAEAKGKYSKVEDSLKATVQKLKEELEDIKKSKEENHLNMKRLIENEKEENEKDFLQKLSEEEARLEWEKKERASFERKFQNTISQMTREKREALEDFQTKYARHQERLQRLKDALQKSEFSHQLEGAAVELSTEGNQKIEECEEEMRQKSKKLQEIKDQLQKCKESQKELGALLKVKRREETVLNERLKSTENSVMDNTRKLLAADLLLERYRMEFVNSTSECPNATALRWAMLRLYEKRVAKPAVKEESLFFTDTDPYIRFCKQRDHYENLINVVRSRTSQIKATFRENSIKLAKVRSQPLYICKQHEGLILLRTTVTRACQLLGPLSRNCHKYVPSLAAFS
;
A
#
# COMPACT_ATOMS: atom_id res chain seq x y z
N MET A 1 16.96 -9.39 -22.85
CA MET A 1 15.78 -10.17 -22.40
C MET A 1 16.31 -11.36 -21.64
N GLU A 2 16.15 -11.35 -20.33
CA GLU A 2 16.56 -12.48 -19.49
C GLU A 2 15.66 -13.69 -19.74
N VAL A 3 16.19 -14.88 -19.46
CA VAL A 3 15.49 -16.15 -19.63
C VAL A 3 14.28 -16.15 -18.69
N PRO A 4 13.04 -16.36 -19.19
CA PRO A 4 11.87 -16.42 -18.33
C PRO A 4 11.98 -17.60 -17.34
N PRO A 5 11.36 -17.50 -16.15
CA PRO A 5 11.40 -18.58 -15.18
C PRO A 5 10.84 -19.88 -15.75
N LYS A 6 11.46 -21.00 -15.38
CA LYS A 6 11.02 -22.33 -15.78
C LYS A 6 10.14 -22.93 -14.69
N LEU A 7 9.00 -23.46 -15.09
CA LEU A 7 8.12 -24.24 -14.23
C LEU A 7 8.81 -25.57 -13.88
N SER A 8 8.87 -25.89 -12.59
CA SER A 8 9.55 -27.11 -12.11
C SER A 8 8.55 -28.18 -11.68
N ASP A 9 7.55 -27.81 -10.88
CA ASP A 9 6.64 -28.73 -10.20
C ASP A 9 5.27 -28.06 -10.03
N VAL A 10 4.17 -28.81 -10.17
CA VAL A 10 2.79 -28.33 -9.99
C VAL A 10 2.02 -29.28 -9.09
N TYR A 11 1.34 -28.72 -8.11
CA TYR A 11 0.50 -29.44 -7.15
C TYR A 11 -0.90 -28.88 -7.26
N GLY A 12 -1.88 -29.68 -7.67
CA GLY A 12 -3.16 -29.11 -8.07
C GLY A 12 -3.91 -29.96 -9.07
N PHE A 13 -5.18 -30.24 -8.80
CA PHE A 13 -6.09 -30.73 -9.81
C PHE A 13 -7.32 -29.83 -9.91
N GLN A 14 -7.56 -29.31 -11.11
CA GLN A 14 -8.74 -28.48 -11.35
C GLN A 14 -9.99 -29.35 -11.55
N GLN A 15 -10.66 -29.67 -10.45
CA GLN A 15 -11.87 -30.51 -10.45
C GLN A 15 -13.04 -29.94 -11.26
N SER A 16 -13.10 -28.61 -11.43
CA SER A 16 -14.16 -27.95 -12.19
C SER A 16 -14.14 -28.29 -13.68
N VAL A 17 -13.00 -28.70 -14.23
CA VAL A 17 -12.87 -29.08 -15.64
C VAL A 17 -13.19 -30.56 -15.82
N ARG A 18 -14.41 -30.82 -16.29
CA ARG A 18 -14.85 -32.18 -16.62
C ARG A 18 -14.04 -32.74 -17.80
N GLY A 19 -13.55 -33.97 -17.65
CA GLY A 19 -12.76 -34.67 -18.67
C GLY A 19 -11.31 -34.19 -18.83
N GLY A 20 -10.82 -33.37 -17.89
CA GLY A 20 -9.44 -32.91 -17.81
C GLY A 20 -8.46 -33.87 -17.14
N PHE A 21 -8.89 -35.10 -16.85
CA PHE A 21 -8.09 -36.17 -16.23
C PHE A 21 -8.13 -37.42 -17.11
N GLY A 22 -6.97 -38.03 -17.38
CA GLY A 22 -6.87 -39.22 -18.23
C GLY A 22 -5.44 -39.64 -18.50
N PHE A 23 -5.24 -40.73 -19.24
CA PHE A 23 -3.90 -41.17 -19.63
C PHE A 23 -3.48 -40.59 -20.98
N SER A 24 -2.26 -40.05 -21.04
CA SER A 24 -1.64 -39.61 -22.31
C SER A 24 -0.73 -40.69 -22.93
N GLY A 25 -0.24 -41.62 -22.10
CA GLY A 25 0.52 -42.78 -22.53
C GLY A 25 0.39 -43.94 -21.54
N HIS A 26 1.09 -45.04 -21.80
CA HIS A 26 1.02 -46.26 -20.97
C HIS A 26 1.29 -46.02 -19.48
N ASN A 27 2.26 -45.15 -19.19
CA ASN A 27 2.76 -44.91 -17.84
C ASN A 27 2.72 -43.43 -17.45
N THR A 28 1.91 -42.64 -18.17
CA THR A 28 1.86 -41.18 -18.02
C THR A 28 0.42 -40.74 -17.82
N LEU A 29 0.12 -40.41 -16.56
CA LEU A 29 -1.15 -39.83 -16.17
C LEU A 29 -1.15 -38.34 -16.50
N PHE A 30 -2.22 -37.86 -17.11
CA PHE A 30 -2.41 -36.45 -17.41
C PHE A 30 -3.55 -35.88 -16.58
N TYR A 31 -3.34 -34.67 -16.05
CA TYR A 31 -4.39 -33.89 -15.45
C TYR A 31 -4.20 -32.40 -15.67
N LEU A 32 -5.30 -31.64 -15.73
CA LEU A 32 -5.27 -30.19 -15.84
C LEU A 32 -5.13 -29.55 -14.45
N ALA A 33 -4.09 -28.73 -14.32
CA ALA A 33 -3.80 -27.90 -13.16
C ALA A 33 -3.76 -26.43 -13.61
N GLY A 34 -4.93 -25.77 -13.56
CA GLY A 34 -5.08 -24.41 -14.05
C GLY A 34 -4.84 -24.29 -15.56
N LYS A 35 -3.78 -23.56 -15.95
CA LYS A 35 -3.37 -23.39 -17.36
C LYS A 35 -2.27 -24.35 -17.79
N GLN A 36 -1.90 -25.31 -16.95
CA GLN A 36 -0.89 -26.31 -17.24
C GLN A 36 -1.55 -27.69 -17.37
N GLY A 37 -1.21 -28.41 -18.44
CA GLY A 37 -1.42 -29.84 -18.53
C GLY A 37 -0.24 -30.55 -17.90
N VAL A 38 -0.47 -31.23 -16.77
CA VAL A 38 0.57 -31.96 -16.03
C VAL A 38 0.59 -33.39 -16.53
N HIS A 39 1.75 -33.83 -17.03
CA HIS A 39 2.04 -35.21 -17.42
C HIS A 39 2.89 -35.84 -16.32
N HIS A 40 2.27 -36.64 -15.46
CA HIS A 40 2.93 -37.33 -14.36
C HIS A 40 3.34 -38.74 -14.78
N GLU A 41 4.65 -39.02 -14.76
CA GLU A 41 5.21 -40.33 -15.09
C GLU A 41 5.19 -41.25 -13.87
N LEU A 42 4.34 -42.27 -13.89
CA LEU A 42 4.08 -43.13 -12.73
C LEU A 42 5.32 -43.90 -12.25
N LYS A 43 6.29 -44.23 -13.12
CA LYS A 43 7.47 -45.02 -12.69
C LYS A 43 8.56 -44.18 -12.02
N ARG A 44 8.75 -42.94 -12.47
CA ARG A 44 9.84 -42.06 -12.03
C ARG A 44 9.38 -40.93 -11.11
N ASP A 45 8.06 -40.79 -10.92
CA ASP A 45 7.45 -39.70 -10.17
C ASP A 45 7.81 -38.31 -10.73
N GLY A 46 8.08 -38.25 -12.04
CA GLY A 46 8.49 -37.03 -12.73
C GLY A 46 7.31 -36.32 -13.39
N GLN A 47 7.25 -35.00 -13.27
CA GLN A 47 6.25 -34.17 -13.94
C GLN A 47 6.85 -33.52 -15.20
N HIS A 48 6.06 -33.49 -16.27
CA HIS A 48 6.32 -32.70 -17.48
C HIS A 48 5.10 -31.82 -17.77
N PHE A 49 5.32 -30.61 -18.28
CA PHE A 49 4.26 -29.62 -18.41
C PHE A 49 4.00 -29.22 -19.85
N THR A 50 2.73 -29.08 -20.18
CA THR A 50 2.27 -28.52 -21.44
C THR A 50 1.39 -27.31 -21.18
N ALA A 51 1.84 -26.13 -21.58
CA ALA A 51 1.08 -24.90 -21.40
C ALA A 51 -0.17 -24.89 -22.29
N ILE A 52 -1.33 -24.60 -21.71
CA ILE A 52 -2.60 -24.51 -22.42
C ILE A 52 -2.78 -23.09 -22.98
N PRO A 53 -2.73 -22.89 -24.31
CA PRO A 53 -2.69 -21.57 -24.95
C PRO A 53 -4.10 -20.96 -25.09
N GLU A 54 -4.85 -20.89 -23.99
CA GLU A 54 -6.21 -20.33 -23.96
C GLU A 54 -6.30 -19.13 -23.02
N LYS A 55 -6.89 -18.03 -23.51
CA LYS A 55 -7.00 -16.78 -22.75
C LYS A 55 -8.09 -16.84 -21.69
N ASN A 56 -9.26 -17.41 -22.01
CA ASN A 56 -10.38 -17.47 -21.09
C ASN A 56 -10.39 -18.79 -20.30
N GLU A 57 -11.25 -18.89 -19.30
CA GLU A 57 -11.45 -20.07 -18.47
C GLU A 57 -11.75 -21.33 -19.30
N VAL A 58 -11.09 -22.44 -18.98
CA VAL A 58 -11.38 -23.76 -19.55
C VAL A 58 -12.54 -24.37 -18.77
N THR A 59 -13.58 -24.83 -19.46
CA THR A 59 -14.82 -25.33 -18.83
C THR A 59 -15.02 -26.83 -18.97
N ALA A 60 -14.47 -27.42 -20.02
CA ALA A 60 -14.46 -28.87 -20.24
C ALA A 60 -13.24 -29.26 -21.06
N ALA A 61 -12.82 -30.51 -20.91
CA ALA A 61 -11.77 -31.11 -21.70
C ALA A 61 -12.16 -32.55 -22.08
N GLY A 62 -11.47 -33.12 -23.07
CA GLY A 62 -11.72 -34.50 -23.49
C GLY A 62 -10.55 -35.08 -24.25
N PHE A 63 -10.09 -36.24 -23.83
CA PHE A 63 -9.00 -36.94 -24.51
C PHE A 63 -9.49 -37.65 -25.77
N GLY A 64 -8.64 -37.62 -26.78
CA GLY A 64 -8.76 -38.42 -27.99
C GLY A 64 -7.54 -39.33 -28.16
N SER A 65 -7.57 -40.14 -29.20
CA SER A 65 -6.42 -40.95 -29.62
C SER A 65 -5.23 -40.05 -30.01
N ASN A 66 -4.03 -40.65 -30.04
CA ASN A 66 -2.81 -39.98 -30.50
C ASN A 66 -2.43 -38.69 -29.76
N ASN A 67 -2.65 -38.63 -28.44
CA ASN A 67 -2.30 -37.47 -27.61
C ASN A 67 -3.04 -36.17 -28.00
N LEU A 68 -4.24 -36.30 -28.54
CA LEU A 68 -5.12 -35.17 -28.81
C LEU A 68 -5.97 -34.85 -27.58
N LEU A 69 -6.10 -33.58 -27.27
CA LEU A 69 -6.91 -33.05 -26.19
C LEU A 69 -7.89 -32.02 -26.76
N LEU A 70 -9.18 -32.20 -26.49
CA LEU A 70 -10.19 -31.16 -26.68
C LEU A 70 -10.18 -30.24 -25.48
N ILE A 71 -10.29 -28.94 -25.75
CA ILE A 71 -10.40 -27.90 -24.74
C ILE A 71 -11.57 -27.01 -25.12
N ALA A 72 -12.55 -26.92 -24.22
CA ALA A 72 -13.64 -25.97 -24.32
C ALA A 72 -13.35 -24.74 -23.47
N VAL A 73 -13.59 -23.57 -24.05
CA VAL A 73 -13.24 -22.29 -23.46
C VAL A 73 -14.48 -21.42 -23.35
N LYS A 74 -14.67 -20.81 -22.18
CA LYS A 74 -15.76 -19.89 -21.89
C LYS A 74 -15.66 -18.61 -22.71
N GLY A 75 -16.79 -18.07 -23.14
CA GLY A 75 -16.85 -16.78 -23.84
C GLY A 75 -18.28 -16.43 -24.24
N GLN A 76 -18.49 -15.21 -24.73
CA GLN A 76 -19.80 -14.84 -25.32
C GLN A 76 -20.21 -15.79 -26.45
N LYS A 77 -19.22 -16.26 -27.22
CA LYS A 77 -19.34 -17.41 -28.10
C LYS A 77 -18.32 -18.45 -27.64
N PRO A 78 -18.73 -19.53 -26.96
CA PRO A 78 -17.79 -20.54 -26.49
C PRO A 78 -17.11 -21.23 -27.67
N LEU A 79 -15.85 -21.63 -27.48
CA LEU A 79 -15.02 -22.24 -28.52
C LEU A 79 -14.52 -23.60 -28.06
N VAL A 80 -14.32 -24.49 -29.03
CA VAL A 80 -13.68 -25.79 -28.83
C VAL A 80 -12.40 -25.84 -29.68
N SER A 81 -11.29 -26.16 -29.06
CA SER A 81 -9.98 -26.32 -29.70
C SER A 81 -9.51 -27.77 -29.58
N ILE A 82 -8.92 -28.29 -30.66
CA ILE A 82 -8.12 -29.51 -30.63
C ILE A 82 -6.67 -29.11 -30.39
N PHE A 83 -6.06 -29.70 -29.38
CA PHE A 83 -4.69 -29.47 -28.98
C PHE A 83 -3.90 -30.78 -29.02
N ASN A 84 -2.74 -30.78 -29.65
CA ASN A 84 -1.87 -31.94 -29.72
C ASN A 84 -0.81 -31.84 -28.62
N LEU A 85 -0.87 -32.73 -27.62
CA LEU A 85 0.00 -32.69 -26.44
C LEU A 85 1.48 -33.00 -26.75
N LYS A 86 1.79 -33.61 -27.91
CA LYS A 86 3.17 -33.91 -28.33
C LYS A 86 3.83 -32.76 -29.10
N THR A 87 3.06 -32.12 -29.98
CA THR A 87 3.58 -31.06 -30.89
C THR A 87 3.25 -29.66 -30.43
N ASN A 88 2.41 -29.50 -29.40
CA ASN A 88 1.82 -28.25 -28.94
C ASN A 88 1.04 -27.50 -30.03
N GLY A 89 0.64 -28.20 -31.09
CA GLY A 89 -0.19 -27.66 -32.16
C GLY A 89 -1.63 -27.45 -31.70
N LYS A 90 -2.19 -26.28 -32.03
CA LYS A 90 -3.59 -25.91 -31.73
C LYS A 90 -4.39 -25.73 -33.00
N LYS A 91 -5.60 -26.29 -33.04
CA LYS A 91 -6.60 -26.06 -34.10
C LYS A 91 -7.96 -25.76 -33.47
N THR A 92 -8.45 -24.54 -33.61
CA THR A 92 -9.80 -24.15 -33.14
C THR A 92 -10.86 -24.55 -34.17
N LEU A 93 -11.95 -25.15 -33.69
CA LEU A 93 -13.08 -25.58 -34.52
C LEU A 93 -13.99 -24.40 -34.88
N THR A 94 -14.78 -24.57 -35.94
CA THR A 94 -15.74 -23.56 -36.41
C THR A 94 -16.75 -23.21 -35.32
N CYS A 95 -16.95 -21.92 -35.06
CA CYS A 95 -17.88 -21.45 -34.03
C CYS A 95 -19.33 -21.83 -34.34
N ALA A 96 -20.05 -22.35 -33.34
CA ALA A 96 -21.45 -22.72 -33.44
C ALA A 96 -22.36 -21.54 -33.07
N ASN A 97 -22.71 -20.69 -34.06
CA ASN A 97 -23.46 -19.45 -33.84
C ASN A 97 -24.88 -19.63 -33.24
N LYS A 98 -25.44 -20.86 -33.25
CA LYS A 98 -26.77 -21.16 -32.69
C LYS A 98 -26.73 -21.50 -31.19
N VAL A 99 -25.56 -21.54 -30.57
CA VAL A 99 -25.40 -21.78 -29.13
C VAL A 99 -25.60 -20.47 -28.36
N VAL A 100 -26.49 -20.50 -27.37
CA VAL A 100 -26.82 -19.36 -26.50
C VAL A 100 -25.99 -19.38 -25.21
N SER A 101 -25.64 -20.57 -24.71
CA SER A 101 -24.78 -20.72 -23.53
C SER A 101 -23.38 -20.15 -23.77
N ASN A 102 -22.77 -19.64 -22.69
CA ASN A 102 -21.43 -19.05 -22.71
C ASN A 102 -20.30 -20.06 -22.48
N SER A 103 -20.63 -21.34 -22.33
CA SER A 103 -19.69 -22.42 -22.00
C SER A 103 -20.20 -23.77 -22.51
N TYR A 104 -19.25 -24.68 -22.73
CA TYR A 104 -19.53 -26.11 -22.91
C TYR A 104 -19.20 -26.86 -21.63
N VAL A 105 -20.10 -27.77 -21.23
CA VAL A 105 -20.01 -28.58 -19.99
C VAL A 105 -19.31 -29.92 -20.24
N TRP A 106 -19.40 -30.44 -21.47
CA TRP A 106 -18.77 -31.71 -21.85
C TRP A 106 -18.35 -31.68 -23.31
N VAL A 107 -17.17 -32.22 -23.61
CA VAL A 107 -16.64 -32.40 -24.96
C VAL A 107 -16.01 -33.78 -25.10
N ARG A 108 -16.15 -34.40 -26.27
CA ARG A 108 -15.62 -35.75 -26.52
C ARG A 108 -15.34 -35.95 -28.01
N PHE A 109 -14.30 -36.71 -28.32
CA PHE A 109 -14.15 -37.31 -29.65
C PHE A 109 -15.09 -38.50 -29.80
N SER A 110 -15.49 -38.80 -31.04
CA SER A 110 -15.99 -40.13 -31.37
C SER A 110 -14.84 -41.15 -31.36
N GLU A 111 -15.18 -42.44 -31.18
CA GLU A 111 -14.19 -43.52 -31.08
C GLU A 111 -13.32 -43.66 -32.34
N ASP A 112 -13.92 -43.43 -33.51
CA ASP A 112 -13.23 -43.38 -34.80
C ASP A 112 -12.32 -42.14 -34.98
N GLY A 113 -12.38 -41.17 -34.07
CA GLY A 113 -11.65 -39.90 -34.15
C GLY A 113 -12.12 -38.95 -35.26
N LEU A 114 -13.22 -39.27 -35.97
CA LEU A 114 -13.69 -38.51 -37.13
C LEU A 114 -14.65 -37.38 -36.76
N ARG A 115 -15.26 -37.43 -35.58
CA ARG A 115 -16.20 -36.41 -35.08
C ARG A 115 -15.79 -35.89 -33.71
N VAL A 116 -16.23 -34.66 -33.45
CA VAL A 116 -16.16 -34.02 -32.14
C VAL A 116 -17.55 -33.62 -31.73
N GLY A 117 -17.96 -33.97 -30.51
CA GLY A 117 -19.19 -33.49 -29.90
C GLY A 117 -18.90 -32.48 -28.79
N ALA A 118 -19.78 -31.50 -28.62
CA ALA A 118 -19.83 -30.64 -27.44
C ALA A 118 -21.27 -30.47 -26.93
N LEU A 119 -21.39 -30.32 -25.62
CA LEU A 119 -22.64 -30.06 -24.92
C LEU A 119 -22.56 -28.69 -24.25
N GLY A 120 -23.46 -27.79 -24.62
CA GLY A 120 -23.63 -26.46 -24.02
C GLY A 120 -24.17 -26.53 -22.59
N GLY A 121 -23.95 -25.46 -21.83
CA GLY A 121 -24.53 -25.30 -20.50
C GLY A 121 -25.90 -24.63 -20.50
N LEU A 122 -26.28 -24.07 -19.35
CA LEU A 122 -27.45 -23.20 -19.24
C LEU A 122 -27.29 -21.94 -20.13
N PRO A 123 -28.38 -21.45 -20.75
CA PRO A 123 -29.76 -21.89 -20.58
C PRO A 123 -30.25 -22.95 -21.59
N ASP A 124 -29.44 -23.31 -22.60
CA ASP A 124 -29.95 -23.94 -23.82
C ASP A 124 -29.55 -25.41 -24.02
N TRP A 125 -28.54 -25.90 -23.29
CA TRP A 125 -28.05 -27.28 -23.36
C TRP A 125 -27.77 -27.77 -24.79
N ALA A 126 -27.33 -26.88 -25.66
CA ALA A 126 -27.18 -27.15 -27.09
C ALA A 126 -26.14 -28.25 -27.35
N PHE A 127 -26.49 -29.22 -28.17
CA PHE A 127 -25.56 -30.22 -28.68
C PHE A 127 -24.96 -29.73 -30.00
N VAL A 128 -23.64 -29.84 -30.10
CA VAL A 128 -22.87 -29.41 -31.27
C VAL A 128 -22.03 -30.57 -31.77
N LEU A 129 -22.07 -30.83 -33.08
CA LEU A 129 -21.31 -31.88 -33.71
C LEU A 129 -20.47 -31.32 -34.86
N TRP A 130 -19.16 -31.56 -34.82
CA TRP A 130 -18.24 -31.26 -35.91
C TRP A 130 -17.77 -32.54 -36.57
N ASN A 131 -17.64 -32.48 -37.90
CA ASN A 131 -17.05 -33.53 -38.70
C ASN A 131 -15.63 -33.12 -39.09
N LEU A 132 -14.63 -33.83 -38.57
CA LEU A 132 -13.23 -33.49 -38.78
C LEU A 132 -12.75 -33.86 -40.18
N ASP A 133 -13.28 -34.94 -40.74
CA ASP A 133 -12.99 -35.40 -42.11
C ASP A 133 -13.49 -34.37 -43.15
N LYS A 134 -14.77 -33.99 -43.05
CA LYS A 134 -15.39 -32.95 -43.89
C LYS A 134 -14.99 -31.52 -43.51
N LYS A 135 -14.16 -31.34 -42.46
CA LYS A 135 -13.69 -30.05 -41.91
C LYS A 135 -14.82 -29.01 -41.71
N ARG A 136 -16.01 -29.45 -41.28
CA ARG A 136 -17.18 -28.58 -41.15
C ARG A 136 -17.98 -28.85 -39.87
N LEU A 137 -18.71 -27.82 -39.43
CA LEU A 137 -19.79 -27.97 -38.45
C LEU A 137 -20.92 -28.79 -39.08
N GLU A 138 -21.25 -29.94 -38.50
CA GLU A 138 -22.23 -30.90 -39.06
C GLU A 138 -23.64 -30.52 -38.62
N THR A 139 -23.88 -30.35 -37.32
CA THR A 139 -25.18 -29.94 -36.79
C THR A 139 -25.07 -29.23 -35.44
N VAL A 140 -26.07 -28.41 -35.13
CA VAL A 140 -26.32 -27.80 -33.82
C VAL A 140 -27.80 -27.96 -33.52
N PHE A 141 -28.14 -28.49 -32.35
CA PHE A 141 -29.53 -28.63 -31.94
C PHE A 141 -29.73 -28.46 -30.45
N HIS A 142 -30.96 -28.13 -30.09
CA HIS A 142 -31.41 -27.96 -28.72
C HIS A 142 -32.32 -29.12 -28.35
N PRO A 143 -32.10 -29.81 -27.22
CA PRO A 143 -33.00 -30.86 -26.77
C PRO A 143 -34.41 -30.29 -26.55
N PHE A 144 -35.43 -30.96 -27.08
CA PHE A 144 -36.82 -30.54 -26.90
C PHE A 144 -37.37 -31.07 -25.57
N ARG A 145 -38.38 -30.42 -24.97
CA ARG A 145 -39.06 -30.92 -23.76
C ARG A 145 -38.10 -31.21 -22.59
N ILE A 146 -37.27 -30.24 -22.22
CA ILE A 146 -36.43 -30.30 -21.02
C ILE A 146 -37.31 -29.95 -19.82
N GLU A 147 -37.35 -30.80 -18.79
CA GLU A 147 -38.10 -30.53 -17.56
C GLU A 147 -37.56 -29.31 -16.80
N LEU A 148 -38.40 -28.65 -16.00
CA LEU A 148 -37.98 -27.59 -15.10
C LEU A 148 -36.92 -28.12 -14.12
N ARG A 149 -35.73 -27.50 -14.13
CA ARG A 149 -34.52 -27.90 -13.36
C ARG A 149 -33.82 -29.17 -13.85
N ALA A 150 -34.13 -29.68 -15.04
CA ALA A 150 -33.31 -30.71 -15.65
C ALA A 150 -31.94 -30.13 -16.06
N GLU A 151 -30.91 -30.94 -15.87
CA GLU A 151 -29.52 -30.58 -16.16
C GLU A 151 -28.89 -31.73 -16.95
N ILE A 152 -28.18 -31.44 -18.03
CA ILE A 152 -27.50 -32.47 -18.81
C ILE A 152 -26.02 -32.48 -18.40
N TYR A 153 -25.52 -33.62 -17.94
CA TYR A 153 -24.17 -33.70 -17.39
C TYR A 153 -23.11 -34.06 -18.43
N LYS A 154 -23.40 -35.04 -19.30
CA LYS A 154 -22.49 -35.54 -20.33
C LYS A 154 -23.20 -36.37 -21.39
N PHE A 155 -22.46 -36.68 -22.45
CA PHE A 155 -22.87 -37.64 -23.48
C PHE A 155 -21.71 -38.58 -23.83
N SER A 156 -22.05 -39.72 -24.45
CA SER A 156 -21.09 -40.72 -24.92
C SER A 156 -21.44 -41.17 -26.32
N PHE A 157 -20.45 -41.18 -27.22
CA PHE A 157 -20.58 -41.71 -28.58
C PHE A 157 -20.66 -43.24 -28.54
N CYS A 158 -21.49 -43.80 -29.41
CA CYS A 158 -21.48 -45.23 -29.66
C CYS A 158 -20.17 -45.63 -30.36
N PRO A 159 -19.42 -46.62 -29.85
CA PRO A 159 -18.15 -47.04 -30.46
C PRO A 159 -18.26 -47.53 -31.91
N SER A 160 -19.37 -48.18 -32.30
CA SER A 160 -19.53 -48.69 -33.67
C SER A 160 -20.23 -47.72 -34.63
N ASP A 161 -20.97 -46.74 -34.11
CA ASP A 161 -21.75 -45.79 -34.90
C ASP A 161 -21.54 -44.40 -34.31
N SER A 162 -20.57 -43.65 -34.84
CA SER A 162 -20.28 -42.28 -34.43
C SER A 162 -21.42 -41.29 -34.72
N LYS A 163 -22.52 -41.74 -35.36
CA LYS A 163 -23.78 -40.99 -35.48
C LYS A 163 -24.74 -41.24 -34.33
N ARG A 164 -24.47 -42.17 -33.40
CA ARG A 164 -25.29 -42.44 -32.22
C ARG A 164 -24.62 -41.91 -30.96
N VAL A 165 -25.40 -41.24 -30.12
CA VAL A 165 -24.94 -40.76 -28.81
C VAL A 165 -26.00 -41.03 -27.76
N VAL A 166 -25.57 -41.32 -26.52
CA VAL A 166 -26.44 -41.32 -25.34
C VAL A 166 -26.04 -40.17 -24.44
N ALA A 167 -27.02 -39.41 -23.97
CA ALA A 167 -26.86 -38.28 -23.07
C ALA A 167 -27.56 -38.53 -21.73
N VAL A 168 -26.91 -38.14 -20.65
CA VAL A 168 -27.37 -38.36 -19.27
C VAL A 168 -27.33 -37.08 -18.45
N GLY A 169 -28.24 -37.00 -17.48
CA GLY A 169 -28.44 -35.82 -16.65
C GLY A 169 -29.47 -36.02 -15.54
N ARG A 170 -29.75 -34.94 -14.82
CA ARG A 170 -30.86 -34.87 -13.87
C ARG A 170 -32.18 -34.92 -14.63
N SER A 171 -32.97 -35.97 -14.38
CA SER A 171 -34.26 -36.18 -15.06
C SER A 171 -34.12 -36.17 -16.59
N PHE A 172 -32.96 -36.64 -17.08
CA PHE A 172 -32.62 -36.61 -18.50
C PHE A 172 -31.80 -37.85 -18.87
N LEU A 173 -32.36 -38.73 -19.69
CA LEU A 173 -31.68 -39.88 -20.27
C LEU A 173 -32.23 -40.13 -21.67
N ARG A 174 -31.44 -39.84 -22.70
CA ARG A 174 -31.90 -39.86 -24.09
C ARG A 174 -30.82 -40.34 -25.04
N ALA A 175 -31.24 -41.01 -26.11
CA ALA A 175 -30.38 -41.39 -27.20
C ALA A 175 -30.71 -40.58 -28.45
N TYR A 176 -29.69 -40.16 -29.17
CA TYR A 176 -29.82 -39.42 -30.43
C TYR A 176 -29.10 -40.15 -31.55
N ARG A 177 -29.68 -40.09 -32.74
CA ARG A 177 -29.06 -40.53 -33.99
C ARG A 177 -29.02 -39.40 -35.00
N PHE A 178 -27.81 -39.05 -35.43
CA PHE A 178 -27.55 -38.04 -36.44
C PHE A 178 -27.74 -38.61 -37.86
N LYS A 179 -28.54 -37.94 -38.69
CA LYS A 179 -28.68 -38.26 -40.11
C LYS A 179 -27.96 -37.22 -40.97
N ASP A 180 -27.57 -37.60 -42.19
CA ASP A 180 -26.74 -36.75 -43.07
C ASP A 180 -27.44 -35.42 -43.48
N ASP A 181 -28.78 -35.36 -43.41
CA ASP A 181 -29.61 -34.17 -43.71
C ASP A 181 -29.69 -33.14 -42.55
N GLN A 182 -28.76 -33.17 -41.58
CA GLN A 182 -28.86 -32.40 -40.32
C GLN A 182 -30.10 -32.73 -39.45
N LYS A 183 -30.90 -33.71 -39.85
CA LYS A 183 -32.05 -34.22 -39.08
C LYS A 183 -31.57 -35.10 -37.94
N ILE A 184 -32.23 -34.98 -36.80
CA ILE A 184 -31.91 -35.73 -35.60
C ILE A 184 -33.09 -36.60 -35.25
N GLN A 185 -32.82 -37.88 -35.03
CA GLN A 185 -33.80 -38.81 -34.51
C GLN A 185 -33.52 -39.01 -33.03
N GLU A 186 -34.48 -38.60 -32.20
CA GLU A 186 -34.46 -38.85 -30.76
C GLU A 186 -35.17 -40.18 -30.48
N THR A 187 -34.51 -41.03 -29.71
CA THR A 187 -35.12 -42.22 -29.11
C THR A 187 -35.25 -41.94 -27.62
N ALA A 188 -36.46 -41.62 -27.18
CA ALA A 188 -36.76 -41.37 -25.78
C ALA A 188 -36.93 -42.70 -25.03
N LEU A 189 -36.31 -42.78 -23.86
CA LEU A 189 -36.38 -43.93 -22.96
C LEU A 189 -37.57 -43.76 -22.00
N HIS A 190 -38.78 -43.81 -22.57
CA HIS A 190 -40.03 -43.37 -21.93
C HIS A 190 -40.38 -44.07 -20.61
N GLU A 191 -39.89 -45.28 -20.35
CA GLU A 191 -40.13 -46.01 -19.09
C GLU A 191 -39.47 -45.34 -17.87
N LEU A 192 -38.40 -44.56 -18.09
CA LEU A 192 -37.57 -43.97 -17.03
C LEU A 192 -37.70 -42.44 -16.91
N GLU A 193 -38.29 -41.76 -17.90
CA GLU A 193 -38.46 -40.30 -17.88
C GLU A 193 -39.38 -39.83 -16.73
N ARG A 194 -40.26 -40.69 -16.21
CA ARG A 194 -41.20 -40.34 -15.13
C ARG A 194 -40.59 -40.39 -13.73
N SER A 195 -39.39 -40.94 -13.55
CA SER A 195 -38.87 -41.25 -12.20
C SER A 195 -38.22 -40.07 -11.46
N ARG A 196 -38.14 -38.86 -12.06
CA ARG A 196 -37.36 -37.71 -11.55
C ARG A 196 -35.92 -38.08 -11.11
N GLN A 197 -35.41 -39.22 -11.55
CA GLN A 197 -34.14 -39.79 -11.14
C GLN A 197 -32.99 -39.05 -11.81
N SER A 198 -31.83 -39.02 -11.16
CA SER A 198 -30.61 -38.43 -11.72
C SER A 198 -29.71 -39.53 -12.28
N PHE A 199 -29.31 -39.38 -13.54
CA PHE A 199 -28.37 -40.27 -14.23
C PHE A 199 -27.02 -39.56 -14.33
N HIS A 200 -25.99 -40.12 -13.71
CA HIS A 200 -24.69 -39.45 -13.57
C HIS A 200 -23.66 -39.93 -14.60
N CYS A 201 -23.76 -41.18 -15.05
CA CYS A 201 -22.84 -41.77 -16.01
C CYS A 201 -23.50 -42.71 -17.00
N ALA A 202 -22.92 -42.77 -18.20
CA ALA A 202 -23.26 -43.74 -19.23
C ALA A 202 -22.00 -44.15 -19.98
N ALA A 203 -21.89 -45.43 -20.29
CA ALA A 203 -20.82 -46.00 -21.11
C ALA A 203 -21.36 -47.12 -21.98
N TRP A 204 -20.70 -47.37 -23.11
CA TRP A 204 -21.06 -48.43 -24.06
C TRP A 204 -20.18 -49.65 -23.79
N VAL A 205 -20.79 -50.76 -23.39
CA VAL A 205 -20.07 -52.01 -23.07
C VAL A 205 -20.05 -52.90 -24.30
N GLN A 206 -18.87 -53.42 -24.65
CA GLN A 206 -18.59 -54.24 -25.84
C GLN A 206 -18.98 -53.56 -27.18
N ASN A 207 -18.85 -54.30 -28.30
CA ASN A 207 -19.15 -53.93 -29.69
C ASN A 207 -20.62 -53.45 -29.92
N SER A 208 -20.94 -52.29 -29.34
CA SER A 208 -22.05 -51.36 -29.56
C SER A 208 -23.48 -51.70 -29.17
N CYS A 209 -23.77 -52.89 -28.67
CA CYS A 209 -25.16 -53.26 -28.38
C CYS A 209 -25.65 -52.84 -26.99
N PHE A 210 -24.76 -52.73 -25.99
CA PHE A 210 -25.15 -52.44 -24.61
C PHE A 210 -24.71 -51.06 -24.13
N VAL A 211 -25.60 -50.36 -23.43
CA VAL A 211 -25.30 -49.13 -22.69
C VAL A 211 -25.59 -49.35 -21.23
N VAL A 212 -24.60 -49.11 -20.39
CA VAL A 212 -24.74 -49.12 -18.93
C VAL A 212 -24.88 -47.69 -18.44
N VAL A 213 -25.85 -47.44 -17.55
CA VAL A 213 -26.15 -46.12 -17.00
C VAL A 213 -26.14 -46.20 -15.48
N GLY A 214 -25.34 -45.35 -14.84
CA GLY A 214 -25.27 -45.21 -13.39
C GLY A 214 -26.23 -44.14 -12.88
N THR A 215 -26.91 -44.47 -11.78
CA THR A 215 -27.98 -43.67 -11.19
C THR A 215 -27.61 -43.11 -9.82
N SER A 216 -28.36 -42.13 -9.34
CA SER A 216 -28.15 -41.53 -8.02
C SER A 216 -28.55 -42.40 -6.82
N ASN A 217 -29.25 -43.52 -7.06
CA ASN A 217 -29.75 -44.41 -6.00
C ASN A 217 -29.02 -45.76 -5.95
N GLY A 218 -27.82 -45.86 -6.53
CA GLY A 218 -26.98 -47.07 -6.41
C GLY A 218 -27.26 -48.15 -7.45
N LYS A 219 -28.00 -47.82 -8.52
CA LYS A 219 -28.37 -48.79 -9.55
C LYS A 219 -27.59 -48.59 -10.84
N ILE A 220 -27.26 -49.70 -11.48
CA ILE A 220 -26.78 -49.75 -12.86
C ILE A 220 -27.91 -50.26 -13.73
N LEU A 221 -28.28 -49.45 -14.73
CA LEU A 221 -29.28 -49.80 -15.73
C LEU A 221 -28.57 -50.24 -17.01
N VAL A 222 -28.90 -51.42 -17.52
CA VAL A 222 -28.33 -51.97 -18.74
C VAL A 222 -29.37 -51.91 -19.85
N PHE A 223 -29.03 -51.25 -20.94
CA PHE A 223 -29.88 -51.12 -22.11
C PHE A 223 -29.29 -51.86 -23.29
N GLN A 224 -30.12 -52.64 -23.99
CA GLN A 224 -29.79 -53.19 -25.29
C GLN A 224 -30.65 -52.50 -26.35
N ASN A 225 -30.04 -51.92 -27.38
CA ASN A 225 -30.77 -51.15 -28.40
C ASN A 225 -31.72 -50.07 -27.81
N MET A 226 -31.34 -49.47 -26.68
CA MET A 226 -32.16 -48.50 -25.93
C MET A 226 -33.46 -49.09 -25.36
N HIS A 227 -33.49 -50.40 -25.08
CA HIS A 227 -34.50 -51.04 -24.24
C HIS A 227 -33.84 -51.52 -22.95
N LEU A 228 -34.45 -51.25 -21.80
CA LEU A 228 -33.93 -51.70 -20.51
C LEU A 228 -34.02 -53.23 -20.45
N VAL A 229 -32.87 -53.90 -20.35
CA VAL A 229 -32.79 -55.37 -20.29
C VAL A 229 -32.47 -55.88 -18.90
N GLN A 230 -31.73 -55.10 -18.10
CA GLN A 230 -31.33 -55.48 -16.75
C GLN A 230 -31.17 -54.26 -15.85
N GLN A 231 -31.48 -54.45 -14.57
CA GLN A 231 -31.19 -53.51 -13.50
C GLN A 231 -30.39 -54.24 -12.43
N VAL A 232 -29.21 -53.72 -12.09
CA VAL A 232 -28.37 -54.24 -11.02
C VAL A 232 -28.40 -53.25 -9.87
N ASP A 233 -28.82 -53.69 -8.70
CA ASP A 233 -28.72 -52.91 -7.46
C ASP A 233 -27.37 -53.21 -6.79
N ILE A 234 -26.48 -52.21 -6.77
CA ILE A 234 -25.13 -52.38 -6.23
C ILE A 234 -25.17 -52.66 -4.73
N VAL A 235 -26.14 -52.10 -4.00
CA VAL A 235 -26.22 -52.29 -2.54
C VAL A 235 -26.50 -53.75 -2.23
N GLU A 236 -27.43 -54.38 -2.95
CA GLU A 236 -27.72 -55.81 -2.80
C GLU A 236 -26.51 -56.69 -3.16
N GLU A 237 -25.77 -56.35 -4.21
CA GLU A 237 -24.55 -57.09 -4.59
C GLU A 237 -23.43 -56.94 -3.55
N LEU A 238 -23.28 -55.75 -2.96
CA LEU A 238 -22.30 -55.50 -1.90
C LEU A 238 -22.67 -56.21 -0.60
N GLU A 239 -23.94 -56.22 -0.19
CA GLU A 239 -24.41 -56.95 1.00
C GLU A 239 -24.17 -58.46 0.90
N ARG A 240 -24.19 -59.03 -0.31
CA ARG A 240 -23.86 -60.45 -0.53
C ARG A 240 -22.39 -60.76 -0.32
N ILE A 241 -21.49 -59.82 -0.61
CA ILE A 241 -20.03 -60.03 -0.61
C ILE A 241 -19.40 -59.54 0.71
N HIS A 242 -19.81 -58.38 1.21
CA HIS A 242 -19.29 -57.74 2.41
C HIS A 242 -20.42 -57.52 3.43
N LYS A 243 -20.27 -58.09 4.64
CA LYS A 243 -21.21 -57.89 5.75
C LYS A 243 -21.10 -56.47 6.32
N GLY A 244 -21.75 -55.52 5.63
CA GLY A 244 -22.41 -54.33 6.18
C GLY A 244 -21.56 -53.22 6.82
N GLU A 245 -21.17 -52.23 6.02
CA GLU A 245 -21.20 -50.83 6.46
C GLU A 245 -22.37 -50.14 5.76
N ASN A 246 -23.17 -49.36 6.51
CA ASN A 246 -24.21 -48.52 5.93
C ASN A 246 -23.59 -47.44 5.04
N VAL A 247 -23.73 -47.58 3.72
CA VAL A 247 -23.28 -46.57 2.77
C VAL A 247 -24.32 -45.44 2.70
N GLU A 248 -24.00 -44.30 3.32
CA GLU A 248 -24.85 -43.08 3.31
C GLU A 248 -25.03 -42.53 1.88
N ASP A 249 -23.99 -42.63 1.04
CA ASP A 249 -23.96 -42.14 -0.33
C ASP A 249 -23.97 -43.29 -1.35
N ARG A 250 -25.10 -43.48 -2.03
CA ARG A 250 -25.29 -44.57 -3.01
C ARG A 250 -25.03 -44.15 -4.45
N ASN A 251 -24.48 -42.97 -4.71
CA ASN A 251 -24.38 -42.48 -6.08
C ASN A 251 -23.40 -43.31 -6.94
N VAL A 252 -23.81 -43.65 -8.16
CA VAL A 252 -22.90 -44.17 -9.19
C VAL A 252 -22.47 -43.02 -10.09
N THR A 253 -21.29 -42.44 -9.86
CA THR A 253 -20.88 -41.20 -10.54
C THR A 253 -20.09 -41.38 -11.83
N CYS A 254 -19.24 -42.41 -11.90
CA CYS A 254 -18.34 -42.67 -13.01
C CYS A 254 -18.47 -44.12 -13.46
N ILE A 255 -18.48 -44.33 -14.78
CA ILE A 255 -18.34 -45.64 -15.41
C ILE A 255 -17.32 -45.50 -16.53
N ILE A 256 -16.39 -46.43 -16.60
CA ILE A 256 -15.43 -46.59 -17.70
C ILE A 256 -15.44 -48.05 -18.14
N THR A 257 -15.24 -48.29 -19.43
CA THR A 257 -15.32 -49.63 -20.03
C THR A 257 -13.94 -50.26 -20.14
N THR A 258 -13.89 -51.57 -20.00
CA THR A 258 -12.71 -52.40 -20.32
C THR A 258 -13.05 -53.29 -21.53
N ALA A 259 -12.05 -53.96 -22.08
CA ALA A 259 -12.23 -54.94 -23.14
C ALA A 259 -13.17 -56.10 -22.75
N ASP A 260 -13.23 -56.44 -21.46
CA ASP A 260 -13.97 -57.58 -20.91
C ASP A 260 -15.07 -57.20 -19.89
N GLY A 261 -15.50 -55.93 -19.89
CA GLY A 261 -16.49 -55.45 -18.92
C GLY A 261 -16.46 -53.94 -18.70
N PHE A 262 -16.61 -53.52 -17.44
CA PHE A 262 -16.55 -52.12 -17.04
C PHE A 262 -16.23 -51.94 -15.55
N LEU A 263 -15.69 -50.77 -15.22
CA LEU A 263 -15.50 -50.29 -13.86
C LEU A 263 -16.53 -49.21 -13.54
N CYS A 264 -17.13 -49.25 -12.36
CA CYS A 264 -18.01 -48.19 -11.88
C CYS A 264 -17.65 -47.75 -10.46
N SER A 265 -17.71 -46.45 -10.21
CA SER A 265 -17.57 -45.92 -8.85
C SER A 265 -18.91 -45.96 -8.12
N HIS A 266 -18.92 -46.40 -6.87
CA HIS A 266 -20.10 -46.41 -6.01
C HIS A 266 -19.81 -45.70 -4.69
N GLY A 267 -20.63 -44.70 -4.37
CA GLY A 267 -20.53 -43.93 -3.14
C GLY A 267 -19.21 -43.19 -2.96
N SER A 268 -18.78 -43.03 -1.71
CA SER A 268 -17.62 -42.22 -1.35
C SER A 268 -16.28 -42.98 -1.38
N SER A 269 -16.26 -44.30 -1.55
CA SER A 269 -15.05 -45.09 -1.27
C SER A 269 -14.88 -46.39 -2.06
N SER A 270 -15.68 -46.66 -3.08
CA SER A 270 -15.62 -47.96 -3.77
C SER A 270 -15.57 -47.82 -5.28
N VAL A 271 -14.72 -48.62 -5.91
CA VAL A 271 -14.72 -48.86 -7.36
C VAL A 271 -14.96 -50.35 -7.59
N LEU A 272 -15.94 -50.66 -8.42
CA LEU A 272 -16.44 -52.00 -8.65
C LEU A 272 -16.14 -52.41 -10.07
N TYR A 273 -15.65 -53.63 -10.24
CA TYR A 273 -15.37 -54.23 -11.54
C TYR A 273 -16.42 -55.27 -11.88
N PHE A 274 -17.10 -55.06 -13.00
CA PHE A 274 -18.12 -55.94 -13.56
C PHE A 274 -17.60 -56.52 -14.87
N LYS A 275 -17.84 -57.81 -15.09
CA LYS A 275 -17.58 -58.45 -16.38
C LYS A 275 -18.74 -58.24 -17.36
N GLU A 276 -18.55 -58.70 -18.60
CA GLU A 276 -19.55 -58.64 -19.69
C GLU A 276 -20.89 -59.29 -19.32
N ASP A 277 -20.91 -60.24 -18.38
CA ASP A 277 -22.13 -60.87 -17.84
C ASP A 277 -22.87 -59.99 -16.81
N PHE A 278 -22.43 -58.74 -16.65
CA PHE A 278 -22.93 -57.75 -15.68
C PHE A 278 -22.87 -58.25 -14.22
N LYS A 279 -21.99 -59.20 -13.92
CA LYS A 279 -21.76 -59.71 -12.55
C LYS A 279 -20.56 -59.03 -11.92
N LEU A 280 -20.70 -58.67 -10.66
CA LEU A 280 -19.64 -58.10 -9.85
C LEU A 280 -18.53 -59.14 -9.65
N ARG A 281 -17.29 -58.77 -9.97
CA ARG A 281 -16.11 -59.65 -9.85
C ARG A 281 -15.13 -59.17 -8.80
N LYS A 282 -14.94 -57.86 -8.69
CA LYS A 282 -13.96 -57.28 -7.76
C LYS A 282 -14.47 -55.97 -7.18
N VAL A 283 -14.17 -55.76 -5.90
CA VAL A 283 -14.45 -54.53 -5.17
C VAL A 283 -13.10 -53.92 -4.78
N LEU A 284 -12.85 -52.70 -5.24
CA LEU A 284 -11.68 -51.92 -4.86
C LEU A 284 -12.11 -50.88 -3.85
N ILE A 285 -11.62 -50.98 -2.62
CA ILE A 285 -11.90 -50.03 -1.55
C ILE A 285 -10.84 -48.94 -1.59
N ILE A 286 -11.27 -47.72 -1.90
CA ILE A 286 -10.40 -46.54 -1.85
C ILE A 286 -10.15 -46.21 -0.37
N PRO A 287 -8.89 -46.02 0.05
CA PRO A 287 -8.56 -45.62 1.42
C PRO A 287 -9.40 -44.41 1.85
N LYS A 288 -10.31 -44.66 2.80
CA LYS A 288 -11.21 -43.64 3.34
C LYS A 288 -10.40 -42.67 4.18
N SER A 289 -10.55 -41.37 3.92
CA SER A 289 -10.06 -40.33 4.82
C SER A 289 -11.14 -39.32 5.20
N SER A 290 -12.20 -39.19 4.39
CA SER A 290 -13.28 -38.24 4.64
C SER A 290 -14.60 -38.72 4.05
N LYS A 291 -15.71 -38.20 4.61
CA LYS A 291 -17.07 -38.46 4.09
C LYS A 291 -17.27 -37.94 2.66
N GLU A 292 -16.41 -37.04 2.19
CA GLU A 292 -16.55 -36.36 0.90
C GLU A 292 -15.69 -36.95 -0.23
N SER A 293 -14.93 -38.03 0.02
CA SER A 293 -13.97 -38.63 -0.92
C SER A 293 -14.57 -39.31 -2.17
N ARG A 294 -15.72 -38.85 -2.65
CA ARG A 294 -16.42 -39.41 -3.83
C ARG A 294 -15.55 -39.32 -5.08
N VAL A 295 -15.56 -40.37 -5.88
CA VAL A 295 -14.91 -40.40 -7.19
C VAL A 295 -15.61 -39.47 -8.18
N VAL A 296 -14.84 -38.55 -8.78
CA VAL A 296 -15.33 -37.55 -9.75
C VAL A 296 -14.94 -37.91 -11.18
N GLN A 297 -13.75 -38.47 -11.39
CA GLN A 297 -13.28 -38.94 -12.70
C GLN A 297 -12.48 -40.23 -12.54
N MET A 298 -12.58 -41.11 -13.53
CA MET A 298 -11.73 -42.30 -13.66
C MET A 298 -11.25 -42.40 -15.10
N SER A 299 -10.07 -42.99 -15.29
CA SER A 299 -9.52 -43.31 -16.61
C SER A 299 -8.69 -44.58 -16.53
N LEU A 300 -8.73 -45.38 -17.58
CA LEU A 300 -7.79 -46.48 -17.77
C LEU A 300 -6.63 -46.02 -18.64
N ASN A 301 -5.48 -46.64 -18.44
CA ASN A 301 -4.37 -46.51 -19.37
C ASN A 301 -4.63 -47.35 -20.63
N PRO A 302 -3.88 -47.13 -21.73
CA PRO A 302 -4.10 -47.85 -22.99
C PRO A 302 -3.94 -49.38 -22.94
N GLN A 303 -3.28 -49.93 -21.91
CA GLN A 303 -3.14 -51.38 -21.69
C GLN A 303 -4.24 -51.96 -20.80
N GLU A 304 -5.12 -51.11 -20.25
CA GLU A 304 -6.18 -51.45 -19.31
C GLU A 304 -5.69 -52.14 -18.02
N ASP A 305 -4.41 -51.97 -17.70
CA ASP A 305 -3.76 -52.61 -16.56
C ASP A 305 -3.58 -51.66 -15.37
N THR A 306 -3.80 -50.36 -15.57
CA THR A 306 -3.74 -49.34 -14.52
C THR A 306 -4.95 -48.41 -14.63
N VAL A 307 -5.66 -48.22 -13.52
CA VAL A 307 -6.73 -47.24 -13.40
C VAL A 307 -6.27 -46.03 -12.59
N GLY A 308 -6.51 -44.83 -13.13
CA GLY A 308 -6.37 -43.56 -12.43
C GLY A 308 -7.72 -43.10 -11.91
N ILE A 309 -7.74 -42.56 -10.69
CA ILE A 309 -8.93 -42.10 -9.99
C ILE A 309 -8.67 -40.69 -9.47
N ALA A 310 -9.60 -39.77 -9.74
CA ALA A 310 -9.63 -38.44 -9.14
C ALA A 310 -10.87 -38.29 -8.25
N THR A 311 -10.69 -37.85 -7.02
CA THR A 311 -11.75 -37.71 -6.02
C THR A 311 -12.12 -36.24 -5.79
N LYS A 312 -13.30 -36.01 -5.19
CA LYS A 312 -13.84 -34.66 -4.92
C LYS A 312 -13.03 -33.89 -3.87
N ASP A 313 -12.33 -34.57 -2.99
CA ASP A 313 -11.42 -33.95 -2.01
C ASP A 313 -10.01 -33.67 -2.60
N GLY A 314 -9.83 -33.83 -3.92
CA GLY A 314 -8.63 -33.40 -4.65
C GLY A 314 -7.53 -34.44 -4.74
N ARG A 315 -7.74 -35.66 -4.24
CA ARG A 315 -6.76 -36.73 -4.36
C ARG A 315 -6.71 -37.30 -5.76
N ILE A 316 -5.51 -37.70 -6.16
CA ILE A 316 -5.27 -38.53 -7.34
C ILE A 316 -4.65 -39.84 -6.88
N LEU A 317 -5.31 -40.94 -7.21
CA LEU A 317 -4.92 -42.30 -6.86
C LEU A 317 -4.75 -43.13 -8.13
N THR A 318 -3.83 -44.09 -8.10
CA THR A 318 -3.68 -45.08 -9.16
C THR A 318 -3.67 -46.49 -8.58
N TYR A 319 -4.28 -47.43 -9.31
CA TYR A 319 -4.28 -48.84 -8.97
C TYR A 319 -3.83 -49.64 -10.19
N SER A 320 -2.85 -50.52 -9.99
CA SER A 320 -2.32 -51.44 -10.99
C SER A 320 -2.92 -52.82 -10.79
N PHE A 321 -3.57 -53.36 -11.83
CA PHE A 321 -4.08 -54.72 -11.87
C PHE A 321 -2.96 -55.75 -12.09
N SER A 322 -1.82 -55.33 -12.64
CA SER A 322 -0.67 -56.18 -13.00
C SER A 322 0.17 -56.59 -11.79
N ASP A 323 0.31 -55.71 -10.80
CA ASP A 323 1.31 -55.86 -9.75
C ASP A 323 0.89 -56.82 -8.62
N ARG A 324 -0.38 -57.31 -8.62
CA ARG A 324 -0.89 -58.10 -7.49
C ARG A 324 -1.82 -59.23 -7.95
N PRO A 325 -1.64 -60.46 -7.42
CA PRO A 325 -2.54 -61.58 -7.72
C PRO A 325 -3.98 -61.26 -7.28
N HIS A 326 -4.93 -61.83 -8.01
CA HIS A 326 -6.36 -61.47 -8.01
C HIS A 326 -7.10 -61.64 -6.66
N ASP A 327 -6.48 -62.27 -5.65
CA ASP A 327 -7.17 -62.89 -4.51
C ASP A 327 -6.84 -62.31 -3.12
N GLN A 328 -6.16 -61.16 -3.01
CA GLN A 328 -5.98 -60.48 -1.70
C GLN A 328 -6.56 -59.07 -1.71
N ASP A 329 -7.67 -58.90 -0.99
CA ASP A 329 -8.18 -57.61 -0.56
C ASP A 329 -7.16 -56.98 0.38
N CYS A 330 -6.45 -55.96 -0.09
CA CYS A 330 -5.45 -55.25 0.69
C CYS A 330 -5.80 -53.77 0.68
N GLU A 331 -6.02 -53.20 1.86
CA GLU A 331 -6.36 -51.78 2.05
C GLU A 331 -5.27 -50.83 1.48
N ASP A 332 -4.03 -51.32 1.34
CA ASP A 332 -2.86 -50.58 0.80
C ASP A 332 -2.59 -50.84 -0.71
N ALA A 333 -3.64 -51.01 -1.52
CA ALA A 333 -3.47 -51.30 -2.95
C ALA A 333 -3.43 -50.07 -3.87
N PHE A 334 -3.83 -48.91 -3.38
CA PHE A 334 -3.78 -47.67 -4.15
C PHE A 334 -2.46 -46.93 -3.92
N ARG A 335 -1.81 -46.52 -5.00
CA ARG A 335 -0.71 -45.54 -4.94
C ARG A 335 -1.29 -44.13 -4.97
N LEU A 336 -0.93 -43.32 -3.98
CA LEU A 336 -1.21 -41.90 -3.92
C LEU A 336 -0.25 -41.14 -4.84
N ILE A 337 -0.79 -40.38 -5.78
CA ILE A 337 -0.05 -39.48 -6.67
C ILE A 337 -0.16 -38.03 -6.19
N GLN A 338 -1.34 -37.63 -5.74
CA GLN A 338 -1.59 -36.30 -5.20
C GLN A 338 -2.52 -36.41 -4.00
N ASP A 339 -2.19 -35.70 -2.92
CA ASP A 339 -2.95 -35.69 -1.68
C ASP A 339 -4.09 -34.64 -1.67
N PHE A 340 -4.75 -34.45 -0.53
CA PHE A 340 -5.92 -33.57 -0.39
C PHE A 340 -5.70 -32.14 -0.87
N GLN A 341 -6.78 -31.56 -1.40
CA GLN A 341 -6.83 -30.16 -1.78
C GLN A 341 -8.06 -29.48 -1.21
N HIS A 342 -8.04 -28.15 -1.25
CA HIS A 342 -9.24 -27.38 -0.91
C HIS A 342 -10.32 -27.64 -1.96
N THR A 343 -11.52 -27.95 -1.47
CA THR A 343 -12.74 -28.06 -2.30
C THR A 343 -13.31 -26.68 -2.65
N ASP A 344 -13.11 -25.72 -1.73
CA ASP A 344 -13.50 -24.33 -1.87
C ASP A 344 -12.31 -23.46 -2.26
N LYS A 345 -12.58 -22.20 -2.61
CA LYS A 345 -11.52 -21.23 -2.89
C LYS A 345 -10.64 -20.99 -1.67
N VAL A 346 -9.33 -20.94 -1.89
CA VAL A 346 -8.33 -20.59 -0.88
C VAL A 346 -8.37 -19.07 -0.67
N ILE A 347 -8.48 -18.68 0.59
CA ILE A 347 -8.60 -17.29 1.04
C ILE A 347 -7.21 -16.74 1.37
N HIS A 348 -6.41 -17.51 2.12
CA HIS A 348 -5.07 -17.14 2.52
C HIS A 348 -4.16 -18.36 2.54
N ALA A 349 -2.87 -18.12 2.34
CA ALA A 349 -1.85 -19.14 2.50
C ALA A 349 -0.59 -18.50 3.11
N ASP A 350 0.16 -19.29 3.86
CA ASP A 350 1.47 -18.92 4.39
C ASP A 350 2.41 -20.11 4.25
N THR A 351 3.69 -19.85 4.01
CA THR A 351 4.67 -20.89 3.70
C THR A 351 5.97 -20.63 4.46
N LEU A 352 6.51 -21.68 5.07
CA LEU A 352 7.82 -21.71 5.71
C LEU A 352 8.76 -22.60 4.88
N PRO A 353 9.59 -21.99 4.01
CA PRO A 353 10.52 -22.73 3.17
C PRO A 353 11.50 -23.59 3.95
N ALA A 354 11.96 -23.10 5.10
CA ALA A 354 13.05 -23.74 5.86
C ALA A 354 12.73 -25.12 6.45
N VAL A 355 11.43 -25.41 6.60
CA VAL A 355 10.93 -26.71 7.07
C VAL A 355 10.00 -27.36 6.05
N SER A 356 9.94 -26.81 4.84
CA SER A 356 9.05 -27.24 3.77
C SER A 356 7.55 -27.26 4.13
N LEU A 357 7.10 -26.39 5.04
CA LEU A 357 5.73 -26.38 5.55
C LEU A 357 4.89 -25.30 4.87
N GLN A 358 3.72 -25.66 4.36
CA GLN A 358 2.74 -24.74 3.80
C GLN A 358 1.41 -24.86 4.55
N ALA A 359 0.87 -23.72 5.00
CA ALA A 359 -0.49 -23.60 5.49
C ALA A 359 -1.39 -22.91 4.45
N SER A 360 -2.59 -23.42 4.27
CA SER A 360 -3.60 -22.82 3.40
C SER A 360 -4.96 -22.89 4.06
N CYS A 361 -5.78 -21.85 3.91
CA CYS A 361 -7.15 -21.83 4.42
C CYS A 361 -8.16 -21.53 3.33
N SER A 362 -9.33 -22.15 3.50
CA SER A 362 -10.55 -21.91 2.74
C SER A 362 -11.67 -21.54 3.71
N LYS A 363 -12.88 -21.26 3.21
CA LYS A 363 -14.03 -20.93 4.06
C LYS A 363 -14.36 -21.98 5.14
N SER A 364 -14.05 -23.24 4.87
CA SER A 364 -14.45 -24.38 5.70
C SER A 364 -13.27 -25.08 6.37
N ARG A 365 -12.07 -25.01 5.78
CA ARG A 365 -10.95 -25.89 6.13
C ARG A 365 -9.59 -25.21 6.12
N ILE A 366 -8.71 -25.69 6.99
CA ILE A 366 -7.27 -25.47 6.92
C ILE A 366 -6.59 -26.75 6.45
N ILE A 367 -5.60 -26.60 5.57
CA ILE A 367 -4.71 -27.67 5.13
C ILE A 367 -3.27 -27.26 5.43
N LEU A 368 -2.57 -28.07 6.21
CA LEU A 368 -1.12 -28.02 6.36
C LEU A 368 -0.49 -29.13 5.53
N ARG A 369 0.50 -28.79 4.72
CA ARG A 369 1.16 -29.76 3.83
C ARG A 369 2.66 -29.54 3.75
N ASP A 370 3.37 -30.63 3.49
CA ASP A 370 4.75 -30.59 3.03
C ASP A 370 4.74 -30.30 1.54
N PHE A 371 5.34 -29.19 1.13
CA PHE A 371 5.40 -28.90 -0.30
C PHE A 371 6.54 -29.62 -1.03
N SER A 372 7.48 -30.23 -0.31
CA SER A 372 8.58 -31.02 -0.90
C SER A 372 8.15 -32.45 -1.21
N THR A 373 7.34 -33.06 -0.34
CA THR A 373 6.82 -34.42 -0.50
C THR A 373 5.39 -34.47 -1.01
N GLU A 374 4.74 -33.31 -1.16
CA GLU A 374 3.35 -33.14 -1.61
C GLU A 374 2.29 -33.76 -0.68
N ARG A 375 2.69 -34.16 0.53
CA ARG A 375 1.80 -34.82 1.50
C ARG A 375 1.12 -33.83 2.41
N VAL A 376 -0.16 -34.05 2.67
CA VAL A 376 -0.92 -33.27 3.64
C VAL A 376 -0.67 -33.86 5.02
N PHE A 377 -0.13 -33.03 5.91
CA PHE A 377 0.06 -33.39 7.31
C PHE A 377 -1.22 -33.29 8.11
N LEU A 378 -2.00 -32.24 7.85
CA LEU A 378 -3.17 -31.94 8.64
C LEU A 378 -4.26 -31.33 7.79
N ARG A 379 -5.48 -31.80 8.02
CA ARG A 379 -6.71 -31.26 7.44
C ARG A 379 -7.71 -31.08 8.55
N GLU A 380 -8.03 -29.84 8.87
CA GLU A 380 -8.93 -29.51 9.97
C GLU A 380 -10.11 -28.68 9.47
N GLU A 381 -11.31 -29.02 9.93
CA GLU A 381 -12.52 -28.26 9.66
C GLU A 381 -12.69 -27.19 10.73
N LEU A 382 -12.89 -25.95 10.28
CA LEU A 382 -13.05 -24.82 11.19
C LEU A 382 -14.53 -24.51 11.43
N PRO A 383 -14.90 -24.12 12.66
CA PRO A 383 -16.28 -23.72 12.97
C PRO A 383 -16.68 -22.39 12.30
N ALA A 384 -15.71 -21.52 12.02
CA ALA A 384 -15.91 -20.23 11.38
C ALA A 384 -14.88 -20.00 10.27
N ALA A 385 -15.26 -19.25 9.24
CA ALA A 385 -14.40 -18.99 8.09
C ALA A 385 -13.16 -18.16 8.50
N PRO A 386 -11.94 -18.68 8.28
CA PRO A 386 -10.71 -17.93 8.51
C PRO A 386 -10.55 -16.85 7.45
N CYS A 387 -9.98 -15.72 7.86
CA CYS A 387 -9.67 -14.59 6.98
C CYS A 387 -8.17 -14.40 6.75
N SER A 388 -7.33 -14.81 7.71
CA SER A 388 -5.87 -14.75 7.60
C SER A 388 -5.22 -15.91 8.34
N LEU A 389 -4.01 -16.26 7.92
CA LEU A 389 -3.17 -17.28 8.57
C LEU A 389 -1.75 -16.73 8.71
N SER A 390 -1.06 -17.13 9.76
CA SER A 390 0.39 -16.96 9.83
C SER A 390 1.04 -18.12 10.57
N LEU A 391 2.02 -18.74 9.94
CA LEU A 391 2.87 -19.76 10.54
C LEU A 391 3.98 -19.07 11.34
N CYS A 392 4.18 -19.52 12.57
CA CYS A 392 5.34 -19.08 13.34
C CYS A 392 6.61 -19.67 12.70
N PRO A 393 7.66 -18.89 12.42
CA PRO A 393 8.87 -19.41 11.77
C PRO A 393 9.60 -20.54 12.53
N LEU A 394 9.26 -20.80 13.81
CA LEU A 394 9.67 -22.00 14.54
C LEU A 394 8.94 -23.28 14.11
N ALA A 395 7.94 -23.18 13.23
CA ALA A 395 7.09 -24.27 12.73
C ALA A 395 6.27 -25.01 13.80
N THR A 396 6.11 -24.43 14.99
CA THR A 396 5.39 -25.04 16.13
C THR A 396 3.95 -24.56 16.29
N THR A 397 3.65 -23.36 15.79
CA THR A 397 2.40 -22.64 16.04
C THR A 397 1.85 -22.03 14.77
N LEU A 398 0.52 -21.98 14.69
CA LEU A 398 -0.25 -21.35 13.64
C LEU A 398 -1.22 -20.35 14.28
N ALA A 399 -1.16 -19.10 13.83
CA ALA A 399 -2.16 -18.09 14.15
C ALA A 399 -3.23 -18.08 13.06
N ILE A 400 -4.50 -18.07 13.47
CA ILE A 400 -5.68 -18.08 12.62
C ILE A 400 -6.52 -16.85 12.98
N GLY A 401 -6.66 -15.92 12.05
CA GLY A 401 -7.59 -14.81 12.18
C GLY A 401 -8.97 -15.18 11.68
N GLN A 402 -9.99 -15.02 12.50
CA GLN A 402 -11.40 -15.22 12.17
C GLN A 402 -12.19 -13.94 12.44
N GLU A 403 -13.45 -13.91 12.02
CA GLU A 403 -14.34 -12.84 12.44
C GLU A 403 -14.61 -12.94 13.95
N GLY A 404 -14.23 -11.91 14.69
CA GLY A 404 -14.46 -11.82 16.13
C GLY A 404 -13.39 -12.47 17.02
N ILE A 405 -12.52 -13.33 16.46
CA ILE A 405 -11.58 -14.13 17.24
C ILE A 405 -10.25 -14.30 16.50
N VAL A 406 -9.13 -14.18 17.22
CA VAL A 406 -7.81 -14.70 16.79
C VAL A 406 -7.48 -15.93 17.62
N ARG A 407 -7.25 -17.07 16.96
CA ARG A 407 -6.79 -18.31 17.60
C ARG A 407 -5.32 -18.54 17.34
N VAL A 408 -4.57 -18.91 18.35
CA VAL A 408 -3.21 -19.44 18.21
C VAL A 408 -3.24 -20.90 18.60
N CYS A 409 -2.91 -21.75 17.65
CA CYS A 409 -2.90 -23.19 17.81
C CYS A 409 -1.48 -23.73 17.70
N ASN A 410 -1.15 -24.70 18.54
CA ASN A 410 0.02 -25.54 18.36
C ASN A 410 -0.24 -26.56 17.26
N ILE A 411 0.75 -26.77 16.41
CA ILE A 411 0.72 -27.80 15.37
C ILE A 411 1.23 -29.09 16.03
N VAL A 412 0.33 -30.04 16.26
CA VAL A 412 0.63 -31.37 16.81
C VAL A 412 0.36 -32.41 15.73
N LEU A 413 0.85 -33.65 15.91
CA LEU A 413 0.46 -34.80 15.09
C LEU A 413 -1.07 -34.84 14.92
N ASP A 414 -1.53 -34.77 13.68
CA ASP A 414 -2.92 -34.92 13.25
C ASP A 414 -3.96 -33.97 13.89
N ALA A 415 -3.55 -32.90 14.59
CA ALA A 415 -4.47 -31.93 15.17
C ALA A 415 -3.86 -30.53 15.40
N LEU A 416 -4.67 -29.48 15.26
CA LEU A 416 -4.37 -28.16 15.83
C LEU A 416 -4.92 -28.09 17.26
N VAL A 417 -4.03 -27.85 18.22
CA VAL A 417 -4.43 -27.68 19.62
C VAL A 417 -4.45 -26.19 19.95
N GLU A 418 -5.64 -25.65 20.17
CA GLU A 418 -5.80 -24.25 20.57
C GLU A 418 -5.08 -23.97 21.90
N THR A 419 -4.15 -23.01 21.89
CA THR A 419 -3.36 -22.61 23.06
C THR A 419 -3.81 -21.26 23.60
N LYS A 420 -4.17 -20.33 22.72
CA LYS A 420 -4.65 -19.00 23.11
C LYS A 420 -5.72 -18.50 22.15
N CYS A 421 -6.71 -17.83 22.71
CA CYS A 421 -7.76 -17.13 21.98
C CYS A 421 -7.76 -15.65 22.40
N PHE A 422 -7.88 -14.75 21.42
CA PHE A 422 -8.07 -13.32 21.65
C PHE A 422 -9.39 -12.89 21.03
N GLU A 423 -10.24 -12.27 21.84
CA GLU A 423 -11.47 -11.66 21.37
C GLU A 423 -11.15 -10.33 20.67
N VAL A 424 -11.69 -10.16 19.47
CA VAL A 424 -11.53 -8.96 18.62
C VAL A 424 -12.89 -8.57 18.08
N THR A 425 -13.06 -7.30 17.70
CA THR A 425 -14.36 -6.76 17.28
C THR A 425 -14.73 -7.17 15.84
N THR A 426 -13.73 -7.36 14.99
CA THR A 426 -13.92 -7.58 13.55
C THR A 426 -12.83 -8.50 12.98
N HIS A 427 -12.84 -8.69 11.66
CA HIS A 427 -11.89 -9.56 10.97
C HIS A 427 -10.45 -9.12 11.24
N SER A 428 -9.63 -10.05 11.74
CA SER A 428 -8.25 -9.80 12.11
C SER A 428 -7.28 -10.35 11.07
N GLN A 429 -6.42 -9.51 10.51
CA GLN A 429 -5.14 -9.93 9.94
C GLN A 429 -4.20 -10.36 11.06
N VAL A 430 -3.45 -11.44 10.85
CA VAL A 430 -2.44 -11.98 11.78
C VAL A 430 -1.10 -12.15 11.07
N SER A 431 0.01 -11.90 11.77
CA SER A 431 1.35 -12.09 11.21
C SER A 431 2.42 -12.25 12.29
N PHE A 432 3.18 -13.35 12.24
CA PHE A 432 4.37 -13.54 13.07
C PHE A 432 5.57 -12.78 12.54
N ALA A 433 6.38 -12.23 13.45
CA ALA A 433 7.66 -11.63 13.12
C ALA A 433 8.64 -12.70 12.59
N PRO A 434 9.58 -12.35 11.68
CA PRO A 434 10.56 -13.29 11.13
C PRO A 434 11.39 -14.03 12.19
N GLY A 435 11.73 -13.38 13.29
CA GLY A 435 12.43 -13.97 14.44
C GLY A 435 11.51 -14.69 15.42
N SER A 436 10.25 -14.95 15.09
CA SER A 436 9.28 -15.76 15.87
C SER A 436 8.93 -15.27 17.27
N HIS A 437 9.41 -14.11 17.72
CA HIS A 437 9.28 -13.63 19.10
C HIS A 437 8.03 -12.75 19.32
N ILE A 438 7.43 -12.23 18.25
CA ILE A 438 6.25 -11.35 18.30
C ILE A 438 5.18 -11.84 17.34
N LEU A 439 3.94 -11.84 17.81
CA LEU A 439 2.73 -11.99 17.00
C LEU A 439 2.05 -10.61 16.89
N ALA A 440 1.81 -10.17 15.66
CA ALA A 440 0.97 -9.01 15.37
C ALA A 440 -0.41 -9.47 14.92
N PHE A 441 -1.45 -8.84 15.45
CA PHE A 441 -2.81 -9.02 14.96
C PHE A 441 -3.59 -7.71 15.01
N THR A 442 -4.67 -7.64 14.23
CA THR A 442 -5.50 -6.44 14.13
C THR A 442 -6.84 -6.63 14.82
N ASP A 443 -7.31 -5.55 15.44
CA ASP A 443 -8.66 -5.39 15.96
C ASP A 443 -9.23 -4.11 15.33
N ASN A 444 -9.91 -4.29 14.19
CA ASN A 444 -10.40 -3.21 13.34
C ASN A 444 -9.30 -2.21 12.90
N ASN A 445 -9.18 -1.06 13.55
CA ASN A 445 -8.18 -0.02 13.28
C ASN A 445 -6.98 -0.06 14.25
N VAL A 446 -6.99 -0.96 15.23
CA VAL A 446 -5.92 -1.11 16.21
C VAL A 446 -5.03 -2.29 15.84
N ILE A 447 -3.72 -2.11 15.90
CA ILE A 447 -2.74 -3.19 15.74
C ILE A 447 -2.24 -3.56 17.14
N ARG A 448 -2.43 -4.80 17.57
CA ARG A 448 -1.94 -5.32 18.84
C ARG A 448 -0.72 -6.22 18.59
N LEU A 449 0.31 -6.05 19.41
CA LEU A 449 1.50 -6.89 19.43
C LEU A 449 1.56 -7.64 20.75
N CYS A 450 1.78 -8.95 20.68
CA CYS A 450 2.05 -9.78 21.84
C CYS A 450 3.29 -10.64 21.63
N TYR A 451 3.91 -11.09 22.71
CA TYR A 451 4.96 -12.10 22.62
C TYR A 451 4.38 -13.42 22.13
N SER A 452 5.13 -14.13 21.29
CA SER A 452 4.71 -15.45 20.77
C SER A 452 4.66 -16.53 21.86
N ILE A 453 5.48 -16.38 22.91
CA ILE A 453 5.51 -17.25 24.08
C ILE A 453 4.83 -16.52 25.25
N GLY A 454 3.90 -17.20 25.92
CA GLY A 454 3.15 -16.65 27.05
C GLY A 454 2.10 -15.58 26.69
N PHE A 455 2.07 -15.11 25.42
CA PHE A 455 1.02 -14.24 24.88
C PHE A 455 0.78 -12.94 25.65
N LYS A 456 1.81 -12.45 26.36
CA LYS A 456 1.75 -11.16 27.06
C LYS A 456 1.77 -10.02 26.05
N GLU A 457 0.88 -9.06 26.22
CA GLU A 457 0.80 -7.88 25.37
C GLU A 457 2.06 -7.02 25.49
N LEU A 458 2.64 -6.64 24.35
CA LEU A 458 3.83 -5.80 24.24
C LEU A 458 3.45 -4.33 24.07
N THR A 459 2.55 -4.06 23.12
CA THR A 459 2.05 -2.71 22.79
C THR A 459 0.85 -2.79 21.84
N SER A 460 0.02 -1.76 21.85
CA SER A 460 -1.01 -1.50 20.84
C SER A 460 -0.69 -0.23 20.05
N PHE A 461 -1.13 -0.17 18.79
CA PHE A 461 -1.02 0.99 17.92
C PHE A 461 -2.40 1.41 17.40
N GLU A 462 -2.81 2.63 17.75
CA GLU A 462 -4.17 3.15 17.51
C GLU A 462 -4.15 4.42 16.63
N ARG A 463 -3.38 4.42 15.53
CA ARG A 463 -3.28 5.59 14.62
C ARG A 463 -3.98 5.42 13.28
N HIS A 464 -4.45 4.22 12.94
CA HIS A 464 -5.22 4.04 11.72
C HIS A 464 -6.63 4.60 11.89
N THR A 465 -7.11 5.26 10.84
CA THR A 465 -8.47 5.81 10.80
C THR A 465 -9.45 4.83 10.21
N GLY A 466 -9.00 4.02 9.24
CA GLY A 466 -9.76 2.92 8.65
C GLY A 466 -9.43 1.57 9.27
N LYS A 467 -10.14 0.54 8.82
CA LYS A 467 -9.84 -0.85 9.14
C LYS A 467 -8.51 -1.25 8.51
N VAL A 468 -7.65 -1.89 9.30
CA VAL A 468 -6.34 -2.38 8.83
C VAL A 468 -6.53 -3.72 8.15
N HIS A 469 -6.14 -3.82 6.88
CA HIS A 469 -6.30 -5.04 6.09
C HIS A 469 -4.99 -5.64 5.59
N ILE A 470 -3.85 -4.98 5.77
CA ILE A 470 -2.51 -5.54 5.47
C ILE A 470 -1.60 -5.40 6.69
N LEU A 471 -0.94 -6.49 7.07
CA LEU A 471 0.18 -6.51 8.01
C LEU A 471 1.36 -7.23 7.34
N ARG A 472 2.53 -6.58 7.29
CA ARG A 472 3.74 -7.19 6.71
C ARG A 472 4.99 -6.80 7.47
N TRP A 473 5.71 -7.77 7.99
CA TRP A 473 7.01 -7.54 8.62
C TRP A 473 8.08 -7.25 7.58
N ARG A 474 8.86 -6.18 7.79
CA ARG A 474 10.09 -5.93 7.02
C ARG A 474 11.29 -6.61 7.67
N ASN A 475 11.32 -6.58 9.00
CA ASN A 475 12.26 -7.26 9.88
C ASN A 475 11.67 -7.28 11.29
N ASP A 476 12.39 -7.87 12.24
CA ASP A 476 11.96 -8.00 13.65
C ASP A 476 11.64 -6.68 14.36
N ASN A 477 12.21 -5.56 13.91
CA ASN A 477 12.03 -4.25 14.52
C ASN A 477 11.01 -3.38 13.78
N HIS A 478 10.61 -3.76 12.56
CA HIS A 478 9.82 -2.92 11.67
C HIS A 478 8.65 -3.67 11.05
N LEU A 479 7.44 -3.21 11.40
CA LEU A 479 6.17 -3.72 10.88
C LEU A 479 5.54 -2.69 9.96
N LEU A 480 5.07 -3.11 8.79
CA LEU A 480 4.30 -2.29 7.87
C LEU A 480 2.82 -2.63 7.99
N SER A 481 1.97 -1.61 7.94
CA SER A 481 0.52 -1.77 7.92
C SER A 481 -0.14 -0.83 6.93
N SER A 482 -1.30 -1.26 6.42
CA SER A 482 -2.17 -0.46 5.56
C SER A 482 -3.62 -0.56 6.00
N ASP A 483 -4.35 0.55 5.89
CA ASP A 483 -5.80 0.59 6.06
C ASP A 483 -6.57 0.81 4.74
N ASP A 484 -7.90 0.66 4.83
CA ASP A 484 -8.85 0.89 3.74
C ASP A 484 -8.92 2.37 3.30
N GLU A 485 -8.42 3.32 4.10
CA GLU A 485 -8.39 4.76 3.78
C GLU A 485 -7.10 5.15 3.01
N GLY A 486 -6.24 4.18 2.67
CA GLY A 486 -5.01 4.40 1.91
C GLY A 486 -3.86 4.98 2.74
N ALA A 487 -3.88 4.81 4.06
CA ALA A 487 -2.76 5.14 4.93
C ALA A 487 -1.84 3.94 5.15
N ILE A 488 -0.54 4.17 4.97
CA ILE A 488 0.54 3.22 5.20
C ILE A 488 1.42 3.74 6.32
N TYR A 489 1.71 2.87 7.28
CA TYR A 489 2.65 3.16 8.36
C TYR A 489 3.78 2.14 8.39
N GLU A 490 4.99 2.60 8.69
CA GLU A 490 6.05 1.75 9.22
C GLU A 490 6.16 1.99 10.73
N TRP A 491 6.02 0.93 11.51
CA TRP A 491 6.11 0.95 12.96
C TRP A 491 7.51 0.53 13.40
N ASP A 492 8.15 1.35 14.23
CA ASP A 492 9.36 1.02 14.98
C ASP A 492 8.93 0.33 16.29
N ILE A 493 9.08 -1.00 16.33
CA ILE A 493 8.61 -1.83 17.46
C ILE A 493 9.40 -1.53 18.75
N PRO A 494 10.75 -1.48 18.75
CA PRO A 494 11.51 -1.12 19.94
C PRO A 494 11.15 0.24 20.52
N ARG A 495 10.89 1.24 19.65
CA ARG A 495 10.49 2.59 20.09
C ARG A 495 8.99 2.78 20.28
N LYS A 496 8.18 1.77 19.96
CA LYS A 496 6.71 1.78 20.05
C LYS A 496 6.07 3.01 19.38
N ARG A 497 6.55 3.38 18.19
CA ARG A 497 6.04 4.55 17.45
C ARG A 497 6.08 4.33 15.94
N ALA A 498 5.29 5.09 15.20
CA ALA A 498 5.43 5.13 13.74
C ALA A 498 6.76 5.80 13.36
N SER A 499 7.58 5.12 12.56
CA SER A 499 8.77 5.68 11.90
C SER A 499 8.35 6.77 10.90
N TRP A 500 7.37 6.45 10.05
CA TRP A 500 6.80 7.36 9.07
C TRP A 500 5.38 6.94 8.72
N LYS A 501 4.66 7.87 8.08
CA LYS A 501 3.32 7.69 7.53
C LYS A 501 3.31 8.20 6.10
N LEU A 502 2.73 7.42 5.20
CA LEU A 502 2.33 7.87 3.86
C LEU A 502 0.81 7.71 3.76
N SER A 503 0.11 8.72 3.24
CA SER A 503 -1.33 8.61 2.98
C SER A 503 -1.60 8.97 1.53
N VAL A 504 -2.25 8.05 0.83
CA VAL A 504 -2.72 8.23 -0.54
C VAL A 504 -4.25 8.24 -0.48
N PRO A 505 -4.89 9.42 -0.49
CA PRO A 505 -6.34 9.52 -0.33
C PRO A 505 -7.10 8.72 -1.39
N GLU A 506 -8.22 8.11 -0.98
CA GLU A 506 -9.16 7.40 -1.87
C GLU A 506 -8.60 6.17 -2.63
N VAL A 507 -7.46 5.63 -2.18
CA VAL A 507 -6.82 4.46 -2.82
C VAL A 507 -6.59 3.35 -1.80
N VAL A 508 -7.27 2.21 -1.99
CA VAL A 508 -7.03 1.00 -1.20
C VAL A 508 -5.77 0.30 -1.71
N HIS A 509 -4.84 -0.02 -0.81
CA HIS A 509 -3.64 -0.79 -1.14
C HIS A 509 -3.97 -2.28 -1.21
N THR A 510 -3.46 -3.03 -2.19
CA THR A 510 -3.80 -4.46 -2.34
C THR A 510 -2.76 -5.38 -1.73
N CYS A 511 -1.48 -5.05 -1.84
CA CYS A 511 -0.40 -5.83 -1.24
C CYS A 511 0.88 -5.00 -1.03
N ILE A 512 1.71 -5.47 -0.12
CA ILE A 512 2.99 -4.86 0.26
C ILE A 512 4.09 -5.92 0.17
N ALA A 513 5.20 -5.58 -0.48
CA ALA A 513 6.38 -6.43 -0.55
C ALA A 513 7.64 -5.65 -0.14
N THR A 514 8.54 -6.33 0.56
CA THR A 514 9.81 -5.77 1.03
C THR A 514 10.96 -6.70 0.65
N PRO A 515 12.10 -6.18 0.17
CA PRO A 515 13.29 -6.99 -0.06
C PRO A 515 13.86 -7.45 1.28
N CYS A 516 14.50 -8.63 1.30
CA CYS A 516 15.22 -9.12 2.49
C CYS A 516 16.37 -8.19 2.91
N LYS A 517 16.95 -7.47 1.96
CA LYS A 517 18.02 -6.49 2.17
C LYS A 517 17.58 -5.13 1.63
N GLY A 518 17.54 -4.12 2.48
CA GLY A 518 17.22 -2.74 2.10
C GLY A 518 16.12 -2.09 2.94
N TYR A 519 15.77 -0.86 2.55
CA TYR A 519 14.74 -0.03 3.21
C TYR A 519 13.59 0.32 2.26
N ASP A 520 13.61 -0.20 1.04
CA ASP A 520 12.59 0.08 0.05
C ASP A 520 11.35 -0.77 0.32
N VAL A 521 10.19 -0.18 0.14
CA VAL A 521 8.88 -0.82 0.30
C VAL A 521 8.13 -0.70 -1.01
N TYR A 522 7.62 -1.80 -1.53
CA TYR A 522 6.83 -1.84 -2.75
C TYR A 522 5.37 -2.05 -2.39
N VAL A 523 4.50 -1.18 -2.92
CA VAL A 523 3.08 -1.20 -2.59
C VAL A 523 2.28 -1.19 -3.88
N ALA A 524 1.45 -2.22 -4.06
CA ALA A 524 0.46 -2.26 -5.12
C ALA A 524 -0.87 -1.72 -4.59
N SER A 525 -1.65 -1.13 -5.48
CA SER A 525 -2.84 -0.38 -5.13
C SER A 525 -3.96 -0.64 -6.13
N ALA A 526 -5.20 -0.47 -5.68
CA ALA A 526 -6.41 -0.71 -6.50
C ALA A 526 -6.51 0.23 -7.70
N ASP A 527 -5.78 1.35 -7.70
CA ASP A 527 -5.62 2.25 -8.85
C ASP A 527 -4.71 1.68 -9.97
N GLY A 528 -4.26 0.43 -9.84
CA GLY A 528 -3.41 -0.25 -10.81
C GLY A 528 -1.95 0.19 -10.77
N LYS A 529 -1.55 1.02 -9.80
CA LYS A 529 -0.17 1.51 -9.67
C LYS A 529 0.60 0.73 -8.61
N ILE A 530 1.89 0.53 -8.89
CA ILE A 530 2.87 0.04 -7.94
C ILE A 530 3.80 1.19 -7.58
N ARG A 531 3.96 1.46 -6.29
CA ARG A 531 4.77 2.55 -5.75
C ARG A 531 5.98 1.96 -5.03
N ARG A 532 7.18 2.45 -5.33
CA ARG A 532 8.39 2.24 -4.54
C ARG A 532 8.51 3.37 -3.54
N ILE A 533 8.50 3.02 -2.25
CA ILE A 533 8.50 3.96 -1.13
C ILE A 533 9.79 3.77 -0.34
N LYS A 534 10.39 4.87 0.12
CA LYS A 534 11.51 4.86 1.05
C LYS A 534 11.33 5.98 2.07
N ASP A 535 11.38 5.65 3.36
CA ASP A 535 11.22 6.59 4.47
C ASP A 535 9.96 7.48 4.35
N GLY A 536 8.85 6.90 3.87
CA GLY A 536 7.58 7.60 3.66
C GLY A 536 7.49 8.47 2.41
N ILE A 537 8.50 8.45 1.54
CA ILE A 537 8.53 9.20 0.28
C ILE A 537 8.37 8.22 -0.89
N VAL A 538 7.45 8.51 -1.81
CA VAL A 538 7.30 7.76 -3.06
C VAL A 538 8.45 8.15 -4.00
N LEU A 539 9.35 7.21 -4.27
CA LEU A 539 10.51 7.41 -5.13
C LEU A 539 10.16 7.23 -6.61
N ASN A 540 9.43 6.16 -6.91
CA ASN A 540 8.99 5.85 -8.26
C ASN A 540 7.61 5.18 -8.23
N ASN A 541 6.88 5.26 -9.33
CA ASN A 541 5.69 4.47 -9.55
C ASN A 541 5.68 3.90 -10.98
N CYS A 542 5.02 2.76 -11.14
CA CYS A 542 4.72 2.21 -12.44
C CYS A 542 3.27 1.73 -12.48
N SER A 543 2.67 1.79 -13.66
CA SER A 543 1.40 1.14 -13.95
C SER A 543 1.69 -0.05 -14.87
N PRO A 544 1.90 -1.26 -14.33
CA PRO A 544 2.04 -2.43 -15.18
C PRO A 544 0.78 -2.58 -16.06
N ASN A 545 0.92 -3.04 -17.30
CA ASN A 545 -0.18 -3.28 -18.24
C ASN A 545 -1.04 -4.50 -17.82
N VAL A 546 -1.53 -4.47 -16.59
CA VAL A 546 -2.17 -5.58 -15.90
C VAL A 546 -3.42 -5.05 -15.22
N THR A 547 -4.48 -5.85 -15.26
CA THR A 547 -5.80 -5.47 -14.76
C THR A 547 -5.79 -5.24 -13.25
N GLU A 548 -5.27 -6.18 -12.46
CA GLU A 548 -5.26 -6.11 -10.98
C GLU A 548 -4.10 -6.92 -10.38
N VAL A 549 -3.38 -6.33 -9.42
CA VAL A 549 -2.29 -6.97 -8.67
C VAL A 549 -2.83 -7.55 -7.36
N THR A 550 -2.63 -8.86 -7.18
CA THR A 550 -3.24 -9.64 -6.08
C THR A 550 -2.22 -10.17 -5.08
N ALA A 551 -0.97 -10.38 -5.51
CA ALA A 551 0.13 -10.79 -4.64
C ALA A 551 1.44 -10.15 -5.12
N MET A 552 2.38 -9.91 -4.20
CA MET A 552 3.71 -9.42 -4.53
C MET A 552 4.77 -10.05 -3.63
N SER A 553 5.96 -10.24 -4.18
CA SER A 553 7.15 -10.64 -3.43
C SER A 553 8.42 -10.14 -4.12
N VAL A 554 9.56 -10.16 -3.44
CA VAL A 554 10.83 -9.68 -4.00
C VAL A 554 11.87 -10.80 -3.96
N ILE A 555 12.30 -11.27 -5.13
CA ILE A 555 13.36 -12.28 -5.27
C ILE A 555 14.58 -11.63 -5.94
N GLU A 556 15.73 -11.67 -5.28
CA GLU A 556 16.97 -11.02 -5.76
C GLU A 556 16.76 -9.57 -6.25
N GLU A 557 16.80 -9.35 -7.58
CA GLU A 557 16.62 -8.05 -8.25
C GLU A 557 15.25 -7.86 -8.90
N TRP A 558 14.32 -8.78 -8.64
CA TRP A 558 12.99 -8.83 -9.24
C TRP A 558 11.89 -8.57 -8.21
N LEU A 559 11.01 -7.61 -8.54
CA LEU A 559 9.69 -7.52 -7.94
C LEU A 559 8.75 -8.44 -8.72
N LEU A 560 8.29 -9.49 -8.05
CA LEU A 560 7.34 -10.46 -8.57
C LEU A 560 5.92 -9.98 -8.30
N ILE A 561 5.08 -10.06 -9.34
CA ILE A 561 3.69 -9.60 -9.31
C ILE A 561 2.79 -10.74 -9.74
N GLY A 562 1.84 -11.05 -8.88
CA GLY A 562 0.76 -12.00 -9.11
C GLY A 562 -0.50 -11.24 -9.48
N THR A 563 -1.27 -11.81 -10.39
CA THR A 563 -2.43 -11.14 -10.97
C THR A 563 -3.69 -11.97 -10.77
N ARG A 564 -4.83 -11.30 -10.88
CA ARG A 564 -6.15 -11.96 -10.81
C ARG A 564 -6.38 -13.04 -11.89
N HIS A 565 -5.64 -12.99 -12.98
CA HIS A 565 -5.74 -13.95 -14.09
C HIS A 565 -4.61 -15.00 -14.08
N GLY A 566 -3.96 -15.21 -12.93
CA GLY A 566 -2.97 -16.28 -12.78
C GLY A 566 -1.68 -16.07 -13.54
N LYS A 567 -1.33 -14.81 -13.86
CA LYS A 567 -0.04 -14.46 -14.48
C LYS A 567 0.97 -14.01 -13.43
N ILE A 568 2.22 -14.38 -13.64
CA ILE A 568 3.39 -13.89 -12.89
C ILE A 568 4.12 -12.90 -13.78
N LEU A 569 4.39 -11.70 -13.27
CA LEU A 569 5.24 -10.71 -13.91
C LEU A 569 6.47 -10.43 -13.06
N GLY A 570 7.60 -10.20 -13.71
CA GLY A 570 8.81 -9.68 -13.07
C GLY A 570 9.08 -8.26 -13.53
N LEU A 571 9.17 -7.35 -12.57
CA LEU A 571 9.68 -5.99 -12.77
C LEU A 571 11.06 -5.86 -12.12
N ASN A 572 11.93 -5.04 -12.69
CA ASN A 572 13.11 -4.59 -11.95
C ASN A 572 12.67 -3.79 -10.69
N LEU A 573 13.42 -3.90 -9.60
CA LEU A 573 13.22 -3.12 -8.36
C LEU A 573 13.16 -1.60 -8.57
N CYS A 574 13.76 -1.07 -9.64
CA CYS A 574 13.64 0.34 -9.99
C CYS A 574 12.28 0.73 -10.60
N LEU A 575 11.40 -0.23 -10.88
CA LEU A 575 10.09 -0.06 -11.53
C LEU A 575 10.17 0.58 -12.92
N SER A 576 11.27 0.37 -13.65
CA SER A 576 11.50 0.96 -14.97
C SER A 576 10.77 0.22 -16.10
N GLU A 577 10.91 -1.11 -16.15
CA GLU A 577 10.41 -1.94 -17.26
C GLU A 577 9.88 -3.29 -16.76
N THR A 578 8.99 -3.89 -17.56
CA THR A 578 8.54 -5.29 -17.39
C THR A 578 9.51 -6.23 -18.08
N ASN A 579 10.18 -7.10 -17.31
CA ASN A 579 11.25 -7.96 -17.83
C ASN A 579 10.71 -9.27 -18.39
N PHE A 580 9.76 -9.88 -17.69
CA PHE A 580 9.08 -11.09 -18.16
C PHE A 580 7.63 -11.14 -17.70
N GLN A 581 6.82 -11.90 -18.43
CA GLN A 581 5.45 -12.23 -18.07
C GLN A 581 5.20 -13.70 -18.45
N VAL A 582 4.78 -14.51 -17.49
CA VAL A 582 4.50 -15.92 -17.69
C VAL A 582 3.09 -16.26 -17.20
N GLN A 583 2.39 -17.12 -17.95
CA GLN A 583 1.10 -17.66 -17.51
C GLN A 583 1.36 -18.81 -16.54
N CYS A 584 0.90 -18.65 -15.31
CA CYS A 584 1.07 -19.63 -14.26
C CYS A 584 -0.18 -20.51 -14.12
N GLN A 585 -1.29 -19.90 -13.69
CA GLN A 585 -2.53 -20.59 -13.30
C GLN A 585 -3.77 -19.94 -13.94
N THR A 586 -4.96 -20.49 -13.71
CA THR A 586 -6.25 -19.93 -14.18
C THR A 586 -6.79 -18.87 -13.23
N GLY A 587 -6.62 -19.06 -11.93
CA GLY A 587 -7.18 -18.22 -10.88
C GLY A 587 -6.26 -17.10 -10.41
N SER A 588 -6.79 -16.26 -9.53
CA SER A 588 -6.02 -15.21 -8.86
C SER A 588 -4.87 -15.80 -8.05
N ILE A 589 -3.65 -15.26 -8.22
CA ILE A 589 -2.53 -15.63 -7.35
C ILE A 589 -2.74 -14.97 -5.98
N ILE A 590 -2.73 -15.77 -4.92
CA ILE A 590 -3.00 -15.32 -3.55
C ILE A 590 -1.74 -15.19 -2.70
N HIS A 591 -0.71 -15.99 -2.98
CA HIS A 591 0.50 -16.02 -2.17
C HIS A 591 1.73 -16.39 -3.02
N PHE A 592 2.85 -15.75 -2.69
CA PHE A 592 4.17 -16.12 -3.17
C PHE A 592 5.07 -16.47 -1.99
N ALA A 593 5.76 -17.59 -2.08
CA ALA A 593 6.80 -17.98 -1.14
C ALA A 593 8.13 -18.10 -1.88
N ILE A 594 9.19 -17.46 -1.39
CA ILE A 594 10.53 -17.60 -1.94
C ILE A 594 11.17 -18.80 -1.24
N LEU A 595 11.70 -19.76 -1.99
CA LEU A 595 12.30 -20.95 -1.40
C LEU A 595 13.72 -20.65 -0.88
N GLU A 596 14.28 -21.58 -0.08
CA GLU A 596 15.57 -21.38 0.61
C GLU A 596 16.74 -21.04 -0.32
N ASP A 597 16.72 -21.57 -1.55
CA ASP A 597 17.76 -21.31 -2.54
C ASP A 597 17.76 -19.86 -3.06
N ALA A 598 16.75 -19.06 -2.68
CA ALA A 598 16.48 -17.70 -3.16
C ALA A 598 16.42 -17.55 -4.69
N LYS A 599 16.35 -18.69 -5.40
CA LYS A 599 16.33 -18.80 -6.87
C LYS A 599 15.07 -19.49 -7.38
N SER A 600 14.35 -20.13 -6.48
CA SER A 600 13.05 -20.73 -6.70
C SER A 600 11.97 -19.96 -5.94
N MET A 601 10.75 -20.00 -6.47
CA MET A 601 9.57 -19.47 -5.80
C MET A 601 8.39 -20.41 -5.98
N MET A 602 7.48 -20.40 -5.02
CA MET A 602 6.18 -21.03 -5.10
C MET A 602 5.10 -19.97 -5.31
N ALA A 603 4.16 -20.23 -6.21
CA ALA A 603 2.96 -19.44 -6.45
C ALA A 603 1.72 -20.29 -6.18
N ILE A 604 0.80 -19.77 -5.37
CA ILE A 604 -0.46 -20.44 -4.99
C ILE A 604 -1.64 -19.61 -5.52
N ASP A 605 -2.60 -20.27 -6.17
CA ASP A 605 -3.85 -19.61 -6.60
C ASP A 605 -5.04 -19.80 -5.65
N GLU A 606 -6.11 -19.05 -5.93
CA GLU A 606 -7.40 -19.15 -5.28
C GLU A 606 -8.07 -20.54 -5.40
N PHE A 607 -7.62 -21.42 -6.29
CA PHE A 607 -8.15 -22.78 -6.42
C PHE A 607 -7.30 -23.81 -5.67
N GLY A 608 -6.25 -23.37 -4.97
CA GLY A 608 -5.37 -24.23 -4.19
C GLY A 608 -4.33 -24.98 -5.01
N VAL A 609 -4.15 -24.62 -6.28
CA VAL A 609 -3.04 -25.07 -7.11
C VAL A 609 -1.79 -24.32 -6.69
N ALA A 610 -0.74 -25.04 -6.34
CA ALA A 610 0.59 -24.51 -6.07
C ALA A 610 1.52 -24.86 -7.24
N SER A 611 2.42 -23.96 -7.61
CA SER A 611 3.40 -24.18 -8.67
C SER A 611 4.75 -23.61 -8.30
N THR A 612 5.81 -24.36 -8.58
CA THR A 612 7.19 -23.99 -8.25
C THR A 612 7.92 -23.54 -9.51
N TRP A 613 8.60 -22.40 -9.44
CA TRP A 613 9.24 -21.72 -10.56
C TRP A 613 10.71 -21.43 -10.25
N TYR A 614 11.58 -21.58 -11.23
CA TYR A 614 13.03 -21.43 -11.11
C TYR A 614 13.61 -20.36 -12.04
N PHE A 615 14.50 -19.51 -11.53
CA PHE A 615 14.98 -18.31 -12.24
C PHE A 615 16.42 -18.40 -12.81
N GLN A 616 17.34 -19.24 -12.29
CA GLN A 616 18.74 -19.29 -12.76
C GLN A 616 19.48 -20.64 -12.54
N GLY A 617 19.87 -21.39 -13.58
CA GLY A 617 20.76 -22.59 -13.50
C GLY A 617 20.14 -23.96 -13.91
N GLU A 618 20.93 -25.05 -13.91
CA GLU A 618 20.43 -26.44 -13.94
C GLU A 618 20.21 -26.94 -12.50
N LYS A 619 19.13 -27.71 -12.26
CA LYS A 619 18.77 -28.28 -10.93
C LYS A 619 19.97 -29.02 -10.32
N GLY A 620 20.56 -28.49 -9.25
CA GLY A 620 21.25 -29.30 -8.26
C GLY A 620 20.18 -30.03 -7.45
N LYS A 621 19.92 -31.31 -7.76
CA LYS A 621 19.10 -32.17 -6.89
C LYS A 621 19.91 -32.47 -5.63
N GLU A 622 19.95 -31.55 -4.69
CA GLU A 622 20.17 -31.88 -3.29
C GLU A 622 18.78 -31.99 -2.66
N SER A 623 18.35 -33.22 -2.41
CA SER A 623 17.14 -33.49 -1.64
C SER A 623 17.31 -32.88 -0.27
N LEU A 624 16.44 -31.92 0.07
CA LEU A 624 16.24 -31.48 1.45
C LEU A 624 16.02 -32.73 2.32
N PRO A 625 16.62 -32.81 3.52
CA PRO A 625 16.31 -33.89 4.44
C PRO A 625 14.82 -33.79 4.80
N SER A 626 14.01 -34.69 4.24
CA SER A 626 12.63 -34.90 4.67
C SER A 626 12.66 -35.21 6.15
N ARG A 627 12.05 -34.35 6.97
CA ARG A 627 12.06 -34.50 8.42
C ARG A 627 10.65 -34.60 8.97
N ALA A 628 10.29 -35.83 9.29
CA ALA A 628 9.19 -36.22 10.17
C ALA A 628 9.49 -35.93 11.67
N GLU A 629 10.37 -34.97 11.99
CA GLU A 629 10.86 -34.74 13.36
C GLU A 629 10.83 -33.26 13.77
N VAL A 630 9.80 -32.51 13.33
CA VAL A 630 9.39 -31.28 14.03
C VAL A 630 8.08 -31.58 14.76
N LEU A 631 8.14 -32.60 15.60
CA LEU A 631 7.07 -32.94 16.53
C LEU A 631 7.66 -32.76 17.90
N ILE A 632 7.28 -31.65 18.54
CA ILE A 632 7.62 -31.43 19.92
C ILE A 632 6.74 -32.39 20.72
N ASP A 633 7.39 -33.40 21.28
CA ASP A 633 6.82 -34.24 22.31
C ASP A 633 6.34 -33.34 23.46
N LEU A 634 5.04 -33.36 23.78
CA LEU A 634 4.45 -32.45 24.78
C LEU A 634 5.17 -32.52 26.13
N ASP A 635 5.78 -33.67 26.43
CA ASP A 635 6.53 -33.90 27.67
C ASP A 635 7.93 -33.26 27.62
N LYS A 636 8.59 -33.16 26.45
CA LYS A 636 9.85 -32.41 26.28
C LYS A 636 9.66 -30.90 26.40
N GLN A 637 8.49 -30.39 26.02
CA GLN A 637 8.15 -28.97 26.21
C GLN A 637 7.93 -28.63 27.69
N LYS A 638 7.32 -29.54 28.46
CA LYS A 638 7.16 -29.40 29.92
C LYS A 638 8.51 -29.45 30.64
N GLU A 639 9.41 -30.35 30.23
CA GLU A 639 10.77 -30.43 30.77
C GLU A 639 11.61 -29.18 30.45
N SER A 640 11.43 -28.59 29.26
CA SER A 640 12.11 -27.33 28.88
C SER A 640 11.56 -26.11 29.64
N ILE A 641 10.26 -26.08 29.94
CA ILE A 641 9.65 -25.05 30.79
C ILE A 641 10.14 -25.18 32.24
N GLN A 642 10.23 -26.40 32.79
CA GLN A 642 10.82 -26.64 34.11
C GLN A 642 12.32 -26.29 34.18
N CYS A 643 13.09 -26.55 33.12
CA CYS A 643 14.49 -26.13 33.05
C CYS A 643 14.64 -24.60 32.99
N ALA A 644 13.72 -23.89 32.33
CA ALA A 644 13.73 -22.43 32.29
C ALA A 644 13.41 -21.82 33.66
N GLU A 645 12.45 -22.38 34.41
CA GLU A 645 12.14 -21.97 35.78
C GLU A 645 13.30 -22.25 36.75
N TYR A 646 13.98 -23.39 36.60
CA TYR A 646 15.19 -23.71 37.37
C TYR A 646 16.36 -22.74 37.08
N LEU A 647 16.57 -22.39 35.81
CA LEU A 647 17.59 -21.42 35.40
C LEU A 647 17.28 -19.99 35.88
N GLU A 648 16.01 -19.59 35.94
CA GLU A 648 15.60 -18.32 36.55
C GLU A 648 15.91 -18.29 38.05
N GLU A 649 15.72 -19.41 38.76
CA GLU A 649 16.02 -19.50 40.19
C GLU A 649 17.54 -19.50 40.47
N GLU A 650 18.34 -20.17 39.64
CA GLU A 650 19.81 -20.08 39.68
C GLU A 650 20.33 -18.67 39.34
N LEU A 651 19.73 -18.00 38.35
CA LEU A 651 20.05 -16.61 38.02
C LEU A 651 19.71 -15.69 39.19
N ARG A 652 18.58 -15.91 39.88
CA ARG A 652 18.21 -15.16 41.09
C ARG A 652 19.23 -15.33 42.20
N LEU A 653 19.67 -16.57 42.45
CA LEU A 653 20.68 -16.90 43.46
C LEU A 653 22.07 -16.33 43.12
N CYS A 654 22.43 -16.30 41.83
CA CYS A 654 23.64 -15.63 41.36
C CYS A 654 23.54 -14.10 41.52
N THR A 655 22.37 -13.51 41.24
CA THR A 655 22.16 -12.06 41.45
C THR A 655 22.31 -11.67 42.92
N GLU A 656 21.72 -12.44 43.85
CA GLU A 656 21.83 -12.20 45.30
C GLU A 656 23.29 -12.32 45.79
N LYS A 657 24.05 -13.32 45.29
CA LYS A 657 25.50 -13.43 45.60
C LYS A 657 26.32 -12.28 45.05
N THR A 658 26.01 -11.79 43.85
CA THR A 658 26.69 -10.63 43.28
C THR A 658 26.34 -9.32 43.99
N GLU A 659 25.12 -9.20 44.51
CA GLU A 659 24.68 -8.05 45.31
C GLU A 659 25.34 -8.04 46.70
N ALA A 660 25.44 -9.19 47.37
CA ALA A 660 26.17 -9.32 48.64
C ALA A 660 27.68 -9.02 48.48
N ASN A 661 28.29 -9.43 47.38
CA ASN A 661 29.69 -9.10 47.07
C ASN A 661 29.87 -7.61 46.72
N ARG A 662 28.90 -7.00 46.03
CA ARG A 662 28.86 -5.54 45.81
C ARG A 662 28.71 -4.77 47.12
N GLU A 663 27.95 -5.29 48.07
CA GLU A 663 27.76 -4.65 49.37
C GLU A 663 29.02 -4.72 50.24
N LYS A 664 29.78 -5.83 50.18
CA LYS A 664 31.13 -5.92 50.78
C LYS A 664 32.12 -4.96 50.13
N GLN A 665 32.14 -4.88 48.79
CA GLN A 665 32.98 -3.91 48.08
C GLN A 665 32.57 -2.46 48.40
N ARG A 666 31.29 -2.19 48.58
CA ARG A 666 30.76 -0.87 48.97
C ARG A 666 31.19 -0.46 50.37
N LYS A 667 31.27 -1.40 51.32
CA LYS A 667 31.81 -1.13 52.67
C LYS A 667 33.31 -0.83 52.65
N GLN A 668 34.09 -1.56 51.84
CA GLN A 668 35.52 -1.27 51.63
C GLN A 668 35.75 0.07 50.92
N LEU A 669 34.91 0.40 49.93
CA LEU A 669 34.91 1.71 49.27
C LEU A 669 34.52 2.84 50.23
N GLN A 670 33.62 2.61 51.19
CA GLN A 670 33.26 3.60 52.20
C GLN A 670 34.39 3.89 53.21
N GLU A 671 35.20 2.89 53.57
CA GLU A 671 36.38 3.11 54.41
C GLU A 671 37.48 3.89 53.66
N VAL A 672 37.71 3.57 52.38
CA VAL A 672 38.63 4.32 51.51
C VAL A 672 38.11 5.73 51.22
N GLU A 673 36.80 5.91 51.06
CA GLU A 673 36.14 7.22 50.94
C GLU A 673 36.23 8.03 52.24
N ALA A 674 36.17 7.42 53.41
CA ALA A 674 36.32 8.11 54.69
C ALA A 674 37.76 8.61 54.89
N GLU A 675 38.75 7.79 54.51
CA GLU A 675 40.17 8.17 54.55
C GLU A 675 40.50 9.23 53.48
N ALA A 676 39.90 9.13 52.29
CA ALA A 676 39.96 10.16 51.27
C ALA A 676 39.28 11.45 51.74
N LYS A 677 38.10 11.39 52.37
CA LYS A 677 37.39 12.56 52.93
C LYS A 677 38.20 13.29 53.99
N GLY A 678 38.95 12.58 54.83
CA GLY A 678 39.86 13.20 55.79
C GLY A 678 41.05 13.93 55.15
N LYS A 679 41.54 13.45 54.00
CA LYS A 679 42.58 14.12 53.20
C LYS A 679 41.98 15.29 52.38
N TYR A 680 40.78 15.11 51.84
CA TYR A 680 40.03 16.13 51.13
C TYR A 680 39.61 17.28 52.05
N SER A 681 39.23 17.07 53.31
CA SER A 681 38.83 18.17 54.20
C SER A 681 39.99 19.13 54.49
N LYS A 682 41.23 18.61 54.65
CA LYS A 682 42.42 19.45 54.85
C LYS A 682 42.75 20.29 53.61
N VAL A 683 42.56 19.70 52.42
CA VAL A 683 42.68 20.42 51.14
C VAL A 683 41.51 21.39 50.96
N GLU A 684 40.31 21.04 51.37
CA GLU A 684 39.10 21.87 51.27
C GLU A 684 39.18 23.08 52.20
N ASP A 685 39.78 22.96 53.39
CA ASP A 685 39.97 24.08 54.32
C ASP A 685 41.06 25.05 53.83
N SER A 686 42.15 24.53 53.24
CA SER A 686 43.15 25.39 52.56
C SER A 686 42.61 26.04 51.27
N LEU A 687 41.73 25.34 50.55
CA LEU A 687 41.05 25.87 49.37
C LEU A 687 39.97 26.89 49.76
N LYS A 688 39.26 26.70 50.87
CA LYS A 688 38.32 27.69 51.43
C LYS A 688 39.04 28.98 51.84
N ALA A 689 40.22 28.88 52.46
CA ALA A 689 41.03 30.05 52.81
C ALA A 689 41.53 30.83 51.58
N THR A 690 41.92 30.13 50.50
CA THR A 690 42.33 30.77 49.24
C THR A 690 41.15 31.30 48.43
N VAL A 691 40.01 30.59 48.42
CA VAL A 691 38.74 31.05 47.84
C VAL A 691 38.18 32.25 48.59
N GLN A 692 38.40 32.37 49.91
CA GLN A 692 37.96 33.52 50.68
C GLN A 692 38.80 34.77 50.37
N LYS A 693 40.12 34.63 50.24
CA LYS A 693 41.00 35.72 49.73
C LYS A 693 40.63 36.15 48.31
N LEU A 694 40.39 35.18 47.41
CA LEU A 694 39.98 35.47 46.04
C LEU A 694 38.56 36.05 45.95
N LYS A 695 37.68 35.75 46.92
CA LYS A 695 36.35 36.36 47.05
C LYS A 695 36.43 37.81 47.50
N GLU A 696 37.32 38.13 48.44
CA GLU A 696 37.59 39.52 48.87
C GLU A 696 38.18 40.34 47.70
N GLU A 697 39.16 39.79 46.96
CA GLU A 697 39.69 40.42 45.74
C GLU A 697 38.63 40.57 44.63
N LEU A 698 37.73 39.59 44.47
CA LEU A 698 36.60 39.67 43.54
C LEU A 698 35.54 40.68 44.00
N GLU A 699 35.33 40.86 45.30
CA GLU A 699 34.41 41.86 45.85
C GLU A 699 34.96 43.27 45.71
N ASP A 700 36.28 43.47 45.86
CA ASP A 700 36.91 44.77 45.61
C ASP A 700 36.92 45.14 44.12
N ILE A 701 37.15 44.16 43.24
CA ILE A 701 37.02 44.35 41.78
C ILE A 701 35.55 44.57 41.38
N LYS A 702 34.59 43.92 42.07
CA LYS A 702 33.15 44.16 41.84
C LYS A 702 32.72 45.53 42.33
N LYS A 703 33.14 45.99 43.50
CA LYS A 703 32.88 47.35 44.00
C LYS A 703 33.46 48.41 43.07
N SER A 704 34.70 48.22 42.60
CA SER A 704 35.33 49.10 41.60
C SER A 704 34.58 49.08 40.25
N LYS A 705 34.10 47.93 39.79
CA LYS A 705 33.28 47.83 38.57
C LYS A 705 31.87 48.39 38.77
N GLU A 706 31.25 48.21 39.92
CA GLU A 706 29.92 48.74 40.26
C GLU A 706 29.95 50.25 40.42
N GLU A 707 30.99 50.85 41.01
CA GLU A 707 31.18 52.31 41.04
C GLU A 707 31.41 52.88 39.64
N ASN A 708 32.22 52.22 38.80
CA ASN A 708 32.43 52.63 37.41
C ASN A 708 31.17 52.44 36.56
N HIS A 709 30.39 51.39 36.79
CA HIS A 709 29.14 51.12 36.09
C HIS A 709 28.01 52.03 36.58
N LEU A 710 28.03 52.46 37.85
CA LEU A 710 27.08 53.44 38.41
C LEU A 710 27.40 54.86 37.93
N ASN A 711 28.68 55.24 37.81
CA ASN A 711 29.08 56.52 37.23
C ASN A 711 28.81 56.57 35.72
N MET A 712 29.06 55.49 34.98
CA MET A 712 28.70 55.37 33.57
C MET A 712 27.17 55.36 33.37
N LYS A 713 26.44 54.67 34.24
CA LYS A 713 24.97 54.65 34.21
C LYS A 713 24.40 56.02 34.55
N ARG A 714 24.91 56.75 35.54
CA ARG A 714 24.52 58.14 35.84
C ARG A 714 24.82 59.10 34.68
N LEU A 715 25.93 58.92 33.96
CA LEU A 715 26.25 59.74 32.79
C LEU A 715 25.23 59.49 31.65
N ILE A 716 24.91 58.21 31.40
CA ILE A 716 23.92 57.80 30.38
C ILE A 716 22.49 58.18 30.81
N GLU A 717 22.14 58.08 32.09
CA GLU A 717 20.82 58.45 32.62
C GLU A 717 20.63 59.97 32.58
N ASN A 718 21.68 60.76 32.89
CA ASN A 718 21.64 62.23 32.74
C ASN A 718 21.55 62.65 31.27
N GLU A 719 22.35 62.07 30.35
CA GLU A 719 22.23 62.36 28.92
C GLU A 719 20.87 61.90 28.36
N LYS A 720 20.30 60.81 28.88
CA LYS A 720 18.99 60.31 28.47
C LYS A 720 17.85 61.17 29.03
N GLU A 721 17.94 61.67 30.26
CA GLU A 721 16.97 62.62 30.84
C GLU A 721 17.04 63.99 30.17
N GLU A 722 18.24 64.46 29.80
CA GLU A 722 18.42 65.72 29.06
C GLU A 722 17.87 65.60 27.63
N ASN A 723 18.16 64.49 26.94
CA ASN A 723 17.59 64.18 25.62
C ASN A 723 16.08 63.88 25.66
N GLU A 724 15.56 63.24 26.72
CA GLU A 724 14.12 63.00 26.90
C GLU A 724 13.37 64.31 27.21
N LYS A 725 13.95 65.23 28.00
CA LYS A 725 13.39 66.58 28.20
C LYS A 725 13.39 67.38 26.91
N ASP A 726 14.48 67.37 26.15
CA ASP A 726 14.58 68.03 24.85
C ASP A 726 13.59 67.42 23.83
N PHE A 727 13.41 66.10 23.86
CA PHE A 727 12.49 65.38 22.97
C PHE A 727 11.03 65.61 23.37
N LEU A 728 10.70 65.55 24.66
CA LEU A 728 9.34 65.83 25.17
C LEU A 728 8.95 67.30 25.02
N GLN A 729 9.91 68.22 25.12
CA GLN A 729 9.67 69.64 24.84
C GLN A 729 9.40 69.87 23.36
N LYS A 730 10.19 69.25 22.45
CA LYS A 730 9.93 69.30 21.00
C LYS A 730 8.63 68.59 20.61
N LEU A 731 8.27 67.50 21.29
CA LEU A 731 7.01 66.77 21.07
C LEU A 731 5.81 67.59 21.56
N SER A 732 5.90 68.23 22.73
CA SER A 732 4.89 69.15 23.28
C SER A 732 4.70 70.38 22.38
N GLU A 733 5.79 70.95 21.86
CA GLU A 733 5.75 72.05 20.90
C GLU A 733 5.15 71.62 19.54
N GLU A 734 5.45 70.42 19.05
CA GLU A 734 4.82 69.87 17.84
C GLU A 734 3.35 69.47 18.06
N GLU A 735 2.99 68.93 19.22
CA GLU A 735 1.61 68.57 19.57
C GLU A 735 0.75 69.82 19.74
N ALA A 736 1.24 70.85 20.43
CA ALA A 736 0.57 72.15 20.54
C ALA A 736 0.43 72.83 19.16
N ARG A 737 1.45 72.68 18.28
CA ARG A 737 1.41 73.19 16.91
C ARG A 737 0.43 72.42 16.02
N LEU A 738 0.35 71.10 16.16
CA LEU A 738 -0.62 70.25 15.47
C LEU A 738 -2.05 70.49 15.98
N GLU A 739 -2.24 70.71 17.28
CA GLU A 739 -3.55 71.08 17.84
C GLU A 739 -3.98 72.49 17.42
N TRP A 740 -3.06 73.44 17.34
CA TRP A 740 -3.31 74.76 16.81
C TRP A 740 -3.68 74.70 15.33
N GLU A 741 -2.91 73.98 14.50
CA GLU A 741 -3.26 73.77 13.09
C GLU A 741 -4.57 73.00 12.90
N LYS A 742 -4.90 72.04 13.78
CA LYS A 742 -6.19 71.33 13.76
C LYS A 742 -7.35 72.24 14.14
N LYS A 743 -7.19 73.09 15.17
CA LYS A 743 -8.19 74.09 15.56
C LYS A 743 -8.35 75.16 14.48
N GLU A 744 -7.27 75.58 13.84
CA GLU A 744 -7.29 76.55 12.76
C GLU A 744 -7.95 75.96 11.51
N ARG A 745 -7.60 74.73 11.11
CA ARG A 745 -8.29 73.96 10.05
C ARG A 745 -9.76 73.72 10.37
N ALA A 746 -10.13 73.37 11.60
CA ALA A 746 -11.53 73.17 11.98
C ALA A 746 -12.31 74.49 11.99
N SER A 747 -11.68 75.60 12.37
CA SER A 747 -12.27 76.94 12.30
C SER A 747 -12.41 77.42 10.85
N PHE A 748 -11.43 77.09 10.00
CA PHE A 748 -11.42 77.41 8.58
C PHE A 748 -12.46 76.57 7.84
N GLU A 749 -12.54 75.27 8.10
CA GLU A 749 -13.57 74.36 7.55
C GLU A 749 -14.98 74.77 7.97
N ARG A 750 -15.19 75.19 9.23
CA ARG A 750 -16.50 75.77 9.65
C ARG A 750 -16.82 77.07 8.94
N LYS A 751 -15.86 77.99 8.82
CA LYS A 751 -16.04 79.24 8.05
C LYS A 751 -16.33 78.93 6.58
N PHE A 752 -15.67 77.92 6.01
CA PHE A 752 -15.84 77.49 4.63
C PHE A 752 -17.20 76.82 4.40
N GLN A 753 -17.64 75.93 5.30
CA GLN A 753 -18.97 75.31 5.25
C GLN A 753 -20.10 76.32 5.50
N ASN A 754 -19.88 77.32 6.36
CA ASN A 754 -20.84 78.40 6.56
C ASN A 754 -20.92 79.30 5.32
N THR A 755 -19.79 79.59 4.66
CA THR A 755 -19.78 80.39 3.42
C THR A 755 -20.42 79.62 2.26
N ILE A 756 -20.17 78.31 2.14
CA ILE A 756 -20.82 77.45 1.15
C ILE A 756 -22.31 77.37 1.42
N SER A 757 -22.74 77.14 2.66
CA SER A 757 -24.17 77.03 2.98
C SER A 757 -24.90 78.36 2.79
N GLN A 758 -24.27 79.50 3.11
CA GLN A 758 -24.80 80.83 2.83
C GLN A 758 -24.92 81.09 1.32
N MET A 759 -23.86 80.84 0.54
CA MET A 759 -23.89 80.99 -0.93
C MET A 759 -24.88 80.02 -1.60
N THR A 760 -25.08 78.82 -1.04
CA THR A 760 -26.03 77.83 -1.56
C THR A 760 -27.48 78.21 -1.23
N ARG A 761 -27.70 78.83 -0.06
CA ARG A 761 -28.99 79.37 0.35
C ARG A 761 -29.36 80.60 -0.47
N GLU A 762 -28.44 81.55 -0.62
CA GLU A 762 -28.63 82.73 -1.49
C GLU A 762 -28.87 82.32 -2.95
N LYS A 763 -28.17 81.29 -3.44
CA LYS A 763 -28.44 80.72 -4.77
C LYS A 763 -29.85 80.12 -4.87
N ARG A 764 -30.32 79.42 -3.83
CA ARG A 764 -31.65 78.80 -3.82
C ARG A 764 -32.76 79.84 -3.76
N GLU A 765 -32.63 80.82 -2.87
CA GLU A 765 -33.56 81.94 -2.73
C GLU A 765 -33.62 82.76 -4.03
N ALA A 766 -32.47 83.06 -4.67
CA ALA A 766 -32.45 83.72 -5.98
C ALA A 766 -33.11 82.89 -7.10
N LEU A 767 -32.99 81.56 -7.06
CA LEU A 767 -33.61 80.67 -8.06
C LEU A 767 -35.13 80.59 -7.89
N GLU A 768 -35.62 80.57 -6.64
CA GLU A 768 -37.05 80.60 -6.32
C GLU A 768 -37.68 81.97 -6.65
N ASP A 769 -36.99 83.07 -6.36
CA ASP A 769 -37.40 84.42 -6.78
C ASP A 769 -37.43 84.56 -8.31
N PHE A 770 -36.47 83.95 -9.02
CA PHE A 770 -36.47 83.94 -10.48
C PHE A 770 -37.66 83.12 -11.03
N GLN A 771 -37.92 81.94 -10.49
CA GLN A 771 -39.04 81.09 -10.92
C GLN A 771 -40.42 81.75 -10.67
N THR A 772 -40.59 82.43 -9.53
CA THR A 772 -41.85 83.13 -9.21
C THR A 772 -42.05 84.37 -10.09
N LYS A 773 -40.99 85.14 -10.37
CA LYS A 773 -41.06 86.25 -11.34
C LYS A 773 -41.38 85.76 -12.75
N TYR A 774 -40.75 84.68 -13.20
CA TYR A 774 -40.99 84.09 -14.51
C TYR A 774 -42.43 83.57 -14.66
N ALA A 775 -42.96 82.89 -13.63
CA ALA A 775 -44.35 82.42 -13.62
C ALA A 775 -45.36 83.58 -13.69
N ARG A 776 -45.14 84.66 -12.94
CA ARG A 776 -45.98 85.88 -13.04
C ARG A 776 -45.91 86.51 -14.42
N HIS A 777 -44.74 86.49 -15.06
CA HIS A 777 -44.57 87.06 -16.39
C HIS A 777 -45.30 86.22 -17.45
N GLN A 778 -45.26 84.89 -17.34
CA GLN A 778 -46.02 83.97 -18.20
C GLN A 778 -47.53 84.13 -18.04
N GLU A 779 -48.04 84.24 -16.81
CA GLU A 779 -49.47 84.52 -16.58
C GLU A 779 -49.90 85.86 -17.19
N ARG A 780 -49.07 86.90 -17.06
CA ARG A 780 -49.37 88.23 -17.61
C ARG A 780 -49.36 88.23 -19.14
N LEU A 781 -48.43 87.50 -19.76
CA LEU A 781 -48.40 87.26 -21.20
C LEU A 781 -49.63 86.49 -21.68
N GLN A 782 -50.07 85.49 -20.92
CA GLN A 782 -51.26 84.72 -21.25
C GLN A 782 -52.54 85.58 -21.16
N ARG A 783 -52.68 86.40 -20.10
CA ARG A 783 -53.80 87.35 -19.97
C ARG A 783 -53.84 88.38 -21.10
N LEU A 784 -52.67 88.88 -21.54
CA LEU A 784 -52.58 89.79 -22.67
C LEU A 784 -52.94 89.10 -23.98
N LYS A 785 -52.52 87.85 -24.20
CA LYS A 785 -52.95 87.05 -25.36
C LYS A 785 -54.47 86.80 -25.37
N ASP A 786 -55.05 86.49 -24.22
CA ASP A 786 -56.49 86.28 -24.08
C ASP A 786 -57.29 87.59 -24.26
N ALA A 787 -56.73 88.75 -23.87
CA ALA A 787 -57.30 90.06 -24.16
C ALA A 787 -57.15 90.45 -25.65
N LEU A 788 -56.03 90.10 -26.28
CA LEU A 788 -55.77 90.32 -27.71
C LEU A 788 -56.76 89.53 -28.60
N GLN A 789 -57.19 88.34 -28.17
CA GLN A 789 -58.23 87.56 -28.86
C GLN A 789 -59.65 88.15 -28.72
N LYS A 790 -59.89 89.10 -27.81
CA LYS A 790 -61.25 89.60 -27.49
C LYS A 790 -61.49 91.08 -27.84
N SER A 791 -60.54 91.83 -28.41
CA SER A 791 -60.77 93.23 -28.80
C SER A 791 -60.14 93.62 -30.15
N GLU A 792 -60.90 94.31 -31.01
CA GLU A 792 -60.51 94.74 -32.37
C GLU A 792 -59.55 95.96 -32.45
N PHE A 793 -58.88 96.34 -31.37
CA PHE A 793 -57.83 97.38 -31.38
C PHE A 793 -56.44 96.73 -31.24
N SER A 794 -55.88 96.21 -32.35
CA SER A 794 -54.64 95.42 -32.36
C SER A 794 -53.35 96.24 -32.21
N HIS A 795 -53.32 97.52 -32.63
CA HIS A 795 -52.04 98.21 -32.79
C HIS A 795 -51.43 98.84 -31.53
N GLN A 796 -52.21 99.14 -30.48
CA GLN A 796 -51.68 99.72 -29.23
C GLN A 796 -51.25 98.65 -28.20
N LEU A 797 -51.78 97.43 -28.29
CA LEU A 797 -51.45 96.34 -27.39
C LEU A 797 -50.23 95.51 -27.85
N GLU A 798 -49.97 95.42 -29.16
CA GLU A 798 -48.76 94.78 -29.70
C GLU A 798 -47.48 95.55 -29.32
N GLY A 799 -47.51 96.89 -29.32
CA GLY A 799 -46.37 97.71 -28.89
C GLY A 799 -45.97 97.46 -27.43
N ALA A 800 -46.95 97.43 -26.52
CA ALA A 800 -46.71 97.15 -25.11
C ALA A 800 -46.25 95.70 -24.86
N ALA A 801 -46.68 94.73 -25.67
CA ALA A 801 -46.25 93.33 -25.57
C ALA A 801 -44.80 93.12 -26.04
N VAL A 802 -44.37 93.83 -27.09
CA VAL A 802 -42.98 93.80 -27.57
C VAL A 802 -42.04 94.48 -26.58
N GLU A 803 -42.41 95.64 -26.02
CA GLU A 803 -41.59 96.33 -25.02
C GLU A 803 -41.40 95.49 -23.73
N LEU A 804 -42.46 94.85 -23.24
CA LEU A 804 -42.38 93.94 -22.09
C LEU A 804 -41.56 92.67 -22.39
N SER A 805 -41.61 92.18 -23.63
CA SER A 805 -40.77 91.07 -24.08
C SER A 805 -39.28 91.45 -24.10
N THR A 806 -38.95 92.67 -24.53
CA THR A 806 -37.56 93.13 -24.57
C THR A 806 -36.99 93.40 -23.17
N GLU A 807 -37.77 93.99 -22.26
CA GLU A 807 -37.35 94.16 -20.86
C GLU A 807 -37.22 92.83 -20.11
N GLY A 808 -38.09 91.85 -20.40
CA GLY A 808 -38.03 90.52 -19.83
C GLY A 808 -36.76 89.77 -20.24
N ASN A 809 -36.39 89.83 -21.53
CA ASN A 809 -35.21 89.15 -22.04
C ASN A 809 -33.90 89.76 -21.51
N GLN A 810 -33.81 91.09 -21.37
CA GLN A 810 -32.63 91.73 -20.78
C GLN A 810 -32.39 91.32 -19.32
N LYS A 811 -33.45 91.20 -18.50
CA LYS A 811 -33.32 90.77 -17.10
C LYS A 811 -32.99 89.28 -16.95
N ILE A 812 -33.36 88.45 -17.94
CA ILE A 812 -32.99 87.03 -17.98
C ILE A 812 -31.50 86.89 -18.31
N GLU A 813 -31.00 87.66 -19.28
CA GLU A 813 -29.57 87.68 -19.66
C GLU A 813 -28.67 88.09 -18.48
N GLU A 814 -29.04 89.14 -17.73
CA GLU A 814 -28.28 89.57 -16.54
C GLU A 814 -28.22 88.48 -15.45
N CYS A 815 -29.33 87.77 -15.19
CA CYS A 815 -29.36 86.67 -14.22
C CYS A 815 -28.58 85.43 -14.69
N GLU A 816 -28.60 85.12 -15.99
CA GLU A 816 -27.83 84.01 -16.55
C GLU A 816 -26.32 84.28 -16.46
N GLU A 817 -25.88 85.53 -16.70
CA GLU A 817 -24.49 85.95 -16.59
C GLU A 817 -23.94 85.76 -15.15
N GLU A 818 -24.70 86.17 -14.12
CA GLU A 818 -24.32 85.98 -12.72
C GLU A 818 -24.25 84.51 -12.31
N MET A 819 -25.18 83.68 -12.79
CA MET A 819 -25.19 82.24 -12.55
C MET A 819 -24.01 81.54 -13.25
N ARG A 820 -23.62 82.02 -14.44
CA ARG A 820 -22.47 81.50 -15.19
C ARG A 820 -21.15 81.84 -14.51
N GLN A 821 -21.01 83.05 -13.96
CA GLN A 821 -19.82 83.45 -13.18
C GLN A 821 -19.68 82.65 -11.88
N LYS A 822 -20.77 82.42 -11.14
CA LYS A 822 -20.74 81.59 -9.92
C LYS A 822 -20.44 80.12 -10.21
N SER A 823 -20.85 79.61 -11.37
CA SER A 823 -20.61 78.22 -11.79
C SER A 823 -19.16 77.97 -12.22
N LYS A 824 -18.49 78.96 -12.85
CA LYS A 824 -17.05 78.90 -13.15
C LYS A 824 -16.19 78.81 -11.90
N LYS A 825 -16.49 79.61 -10.86
CA LYS A 825 -15.76 79.56 -9.58
C LYS A 825 -15.91 78.22 -8.85
N LEU A 826 -17.08 77.57 -8.97
CA LEU A 826 -17.31 76.25 -8.38
C LEU A 826 -16.51 75.14 -9.10
N GLN A 827 -16.30 75.29 -10.40
CA GLN A 827 -15.54 74.34 -11.22
C GLN A 827 -14.03 74.42 -10.95
N GLU A 828 -13.48 75.63 -10.79
CA GLU A 828 -12.07 75.81 -10.40
C GLU A 828 -11.74 75.16 -9.04
N ILE A 829 -12.68 75.20 -8.08
CA ILE A 829 -12.51 74.58 -6.77
C ILE A 829 -12.55 73.04 -6.86
N LYS A 830 -13.36 72.47 -7.78
CA LYS A 830 -13.39 71.01 -8.01
C LYS A 830 -12.09 70.49 -8.61
N ASP A 831 -11.50 71.24 -9.55
CA ASP A 831 -10.24 70.85 -10.20
C ASP A 831 -9.04 70.89 -9.22
N GLN A 832 -9.06 71.81 -8.25
CA GLN A 832 -8.05 71.85 -7.18
C GLN A 832 -8.16 70.64 -6.23
N LEU A 833 -9.38 70.15 -5.98
CA LEU A 833 -9.60 68.98 -5.12
C LEU A 833 -9.16 67.67 -5.78
N GLN A 834 -9.21 67.60 -7.12
CA GLN A 834 -8.77 66.44 -7.88
C GLN A 834 -7.23 66.30 -7.87
N LYS A 835 -6.50 67.42 -7.98
CA LYS A 835 -5.04 67.44 -7.84
C LYS A 835 -4.56 66.98 -6.45
N CYS A 836 -5.27 67.33 -5.38
CA CYS A 836 -4.94 66.84 -4.04
C CYS A 836 -5.10 65.32 -3.88
N LYS A 837 -6.05 64.69 -4.58
CA LYS A 837 -6.24 63.22 -4.54
C LYS A 837 -5.17 62.46 -5.30
N GLU A 838 -4.60 63.05 -6.35
CA GLU A 838 -3.51 62.44 -7.13
C GLU A 838 -2.20 62.41 -6.34
N SER A 839 -1.86 63.50 -5.64
CA SER A 839 -0.70 63.53 -4.72
C SER A 839 -0.82 62.50 -3.58
N GLN A 840 -2.05 62.14 -3.19
CA GLN A 840 -2.32 61.11 -2.18
C GLN A 840 -2.02 59.68 -2.68
N LYS A 841 -2.18 59.41 -3.99
CA LYS A 841 -1.86 58.11 -4.60
C LYS A 841 -0.36 57.87 -4.74
N GLU A 842 0.41 58.91 -5.05
CA GLU A 842 1.87 58.82 -5.19
C GLU A 842 2.55 58.52 -3.84
N LEU A 843 2.07 59.10 -2.75
CA LEU A 843 2.56 58.82 -1.40
C LEU A 843 2.31 57.36 -0.96
N GLY A 844 1.19 56.78 -1.40
CA GLY A 844 0.86 55.37 -1.18
C GLY A 844 1.75 54.39 -1.97
N ALA A 845 2.25 54.80 -3.14
CA ALA A 845 3.18 53.98 -3.93
C ALA A 845 4.58 53.92 -3.30
N LEU A 846 5.09 55.04 -2.77
CA LEU A 846 6.36 55.12 -2.05
C LEU A 846 6.37 54.28 -0.75
N LEU A 847 5.25 54.24 -0.03
CA LEU A 847 5.08 53.38 1.16
C LEU A 847 5.15 51.88 0.84
N LYS A 848 4.71 51.46 -0.35
CA LYS A 848 4.81 50.06 -0.80
C LYS A 848 6.23 49.65 -1.17
N VAL A 849 7.02 50.57 -1.74
CA VAL A 849 8.45 50.32 -2.02
C VAL A 849 9.22 50.15 -0.71
N LYS A 850 8.95 51.00 0.29
CA LYS A 850 9.60 50.94 1.61
C LYS A 850 9.35 49.61 2.34
N ARG A 851 8.15 49.05 2.26
CA ARG A 851 7.82 47.72 2.85
C ARG A 851 8.55 46.56 2.16
N ARG A 852 8.82 46.65 0.86
CA ARG A 852 9.56 45.61 0.11
C ARG A 852 11.04 45.59 0.48
N GLU A 853 11.64 46.75 0.70
CA GLU A 853 13.05 46.83 1.13
C GLU A 853 13.24 46.33 2.57
N GLU A 854 12.27 46.58 3.45
CA GLU A 854 12.26 46.07 4.83
C GLU A 854 12.16 44.53 4.89
N THR A 855 11.39 43.90 3.98
CA THR A 855 11.33 42.43 3.87
C THR A 855 12.66 41.82 3.44
N VAL A 856 13.37 42.44 2.48
CA VAL A 856 14.67 41.96 2.00
C VAL A 856 15.75 42.10 3.08
N LEU A 857 15.68 43.16 3.90
CA LEU A 857 16.61 43.34 5.03
C LEU A 857 16.40 42.26 6.10
N ASN A 858 15.14 41.94 6.41
CA ASN A 858 14.80 40.91 7.40
C ASN A 858 15.20 39.49 6.95
N GLU A 859 15.12 39.18 5.66
CA GLU A 859 15.60 37.91 5.11
C GLU A 859 17.13 37.77 5.22
N ARG A 860 17.88 38.85 4.93
CA ARG A 860 19.35 38.87 5.12
C ARG A 860 19.75 38.71 6.59
N LEU A 861 19.02 39.34 7.51
CA LEU A 861 19.27 39.24 8.94
C LEU A 861 19.11 37.79 9.44
N LYS A 862 18.01 37.12 9.04
CA LYS A 862 17.78 35.70 9.35
C LYS A 862 18.86 34.77 8.77
N SER A 863 19.31 35.02 7.54
CA SER A 863 20.37 34.21 6.91
C SER A 863 21.69 34.31 7.69
N THR A 864 22.03 35.52 8.17
CA THR A 864 23.25 35.73 8.96
C THR A 864 23.16 35.16 10.38
N GLU A 865 21.99 35.22 11.03
CA GLU A 865 21.76 34.61 12.35
C GLU A 865 21.89 33.08 12.28
N ASN A 866 21.34 32.45 11.23
CA ASN A 866 21.48 31.02 11.02
C ASN A 866 22.95 30.60 10.81
N SER A 867 23.74 31.41 10.09
CA SER A 867 25.18 31.14 9.90
C SER A 867 25.98 31.25 11.21
N VAL A 868 25.63 32.20 12.08
CA VAL A 868 26.25 32.35 13.40
C VAL A 868 25.92 31.13 14.28
N MET A 869 24.65 30.70 14.31
CA MET A 869 24.19 29.52 15.07
C MET A 869 24.87 28.22 14.64
N ASP A 870 25.07 28.04 13.34
CA ASP A 870 25.77 26.87 12.80
C ASP A 870 27.25 26.86 13.18
N ASN A 871 27.89 28.03 13.24
CA ASN A 871 29.27 28.16 13.68
C ASN A 871 29.41 27.92 15.19
N THR A 872 28.44 28.31 16.03
CA THR A 872 28.43 27.98 17.47
C THR A 872 28.29 26.48 17.70
N ARG A 873 27.44 25.78 16.93
CA ARG A 873 27.33 24.31 17.01
C ARG A 873 28.63 23.61 16.64
N LYS A 874 29.32 24.07 15.59
CA LYS A 874 30.62 23.53 15.17
C LYS A 874 31.71 23.78 16.22
N LEU A 875 31.69 24.93 16.88
CA LEU A 875 32.61 25.26 17.99
C LEU A 875 32.37 24.37 19.21
N LEU A 876 31.11 24.18 19.61
CA LEU A 876 30.75 23.31 20.73
C LEU A 876 31.13 21.84 20.47
N ALA A 877 30.93 21.36 19.24
CA ALA A 877 31.33 20.01 18.85
C ALA A 877 32.85 19.83 18.85
N ALA A 878 33.61 20.85 18.43
CA ALA A 878 35.07 20.82 18.47
C ALA A 878 35.61 20.85 19.91
N ASP A 879 35.01 21.63 20.82
CA ASP A 879 35.39 21.69 22.23
C ASP A 879 35.07 20.38 22.96
N LEU A 880 33.92 19.75 22.68
CA LEU A 880 33.57 18.41 23.21
C LEU A 880 34.52 17.32 22.71
N LEU A 881 34.96 17.38 21.45
CA LEU A 881 35.97 16.47 20.92
C LEU A 881 37.33 16.66 21.60
N LEU A 882 37.74 17.91 21.85
CA LEU A 882 38.98 18.24 22.55
C LEU A 882 38.99 17.74 23.99
N GLU A 883 37.89 17.90 24.72
CA GLU A 883 37.73 17.35 26.08
C GLU A 883 37.71 15.82 26.08
N ARG A 884 37.07 15.19 25.09
CA ARG A 884 37.11 13.73 24.95
C ARG A 884 38.53 13.21 24.69
N TYR A 885 39.29 13.86 23.81
CA TYR A 885 40.68 13.49 23.54
C TYR A 885 41.57 13.69 24.76
N ARG A 886 41.33 14.73 25.58
CA ARG A 886 42.05 14.96 26.84
C ARG A 886 41.74 13.90 27.88
N MET A 887 40.46 13.58 28.09
CA MET A 887 40.03 12.56 29.04
C MET A 887 40.53 11.16 28.64
N GLU A 888 40.49 10.82 27.34
CA GLU A 888 41.02 9.54 26.85
C GLU A 888 42.56 9.48 26.96
N PHE A 889 43.27 10.58 26.73
CA PHE A 889 44.72 10.66 26.94
C PHE A 889 45.09 10.48 28.43
N VAL A 890 44.40 11.18 29.33
CA VAL A 890 44.62 11.08 30.79
C VAL A 890 44.31 9.67 31.31
N ASN A 891 43.19 9.07 30.89
CA ASN A 891 42.83 7.71 31.29
C ASN A 891 43.83 6.66 30.76
N SER A 892 44.39 6.87 29.57
CA SER A 892 45.42 5.97 29.02
C SER A 892 46.78 6.08 29.73
N THR A 893 47.05 7.20 30.42
CA THR A 893 48.28 7.40 31.20
C THR A 893 48.16 6.97 32.67
N SER A 894 46.94 6.90 33.22
CA SER A 894 46.70 6.50 34.62
C SER A 894 46.56 5.00 34.83
N GLU A 895 46.37 4.22 33.77
CA GLU A 895 46.32 2.75 33.81
C GLU A 895 47.44 2.15 32.95
N CYS A 896 48.60 1.86 33.56
CA CYS A 896 49.39 0.61 33.35
C CYS A 896 50.90 0.81 33.63
N PRO A 897 51.51 -0.02 34.50
CA PRO A 897 52.96 -0.15 34.61
C PRO A 897 53.59 -1.18 33.64
N ASN A 898 52.84 -1.76 32.69
CA ASN A 898 53.33 -2.87 31.86
C ASN A 898 53.05 -2.70 30.35
N ALA A 899 54.11 -2.76 29.55
CA ALA A 899 54.13 -2.39 28.12
C ALA A 899 53.27 -3.29 27.21
N THR A 900 52.98 -4.53 27.62
CA THR A 900 52.15 -5.49 26.87
C THR A 900 50.66 -5.17 26.93
N ALA A 901 50.16 -4.60 28.03
CA ALA A 901 48.76 -4.20 28.16
C ALA A 901 48.42 -2.98 27.29
N LEU A 902 49.36 -2.03 27.19
CA LEU A 902 49.26 -0.85 26.32
C LEU A 902 49.13 -1.25 24.84
N ARG A 903 49.89 -2.27 24.42
CA ARG A 903 49.85 -2.84 23.06
C ARG A 903 48.46 -3.38 22.69
N TRP A 904 47.80 -4.09 23.60
CA TRP A 904 46.47 -4.67 23.35
C TRP A 904 45.35 -3.62 23.40
N ALA A 905 45.46 -2.62 24.28
CA ALA A 905 44.52 -1.51 24.31
C ALA A 905 44.58 -0.67 23.02
N MET A 906 45.79 -0.45 22.48
CA MET A 906 45.98 0.28 21.21
C MET A 906 45.51 -0.52 19.99
N LEU A 907 45.72 -1.84 19.94
CA LEU A 907 45.18 -2.71 18.89
C LEU A 907 43.64 -2.68 18.84
N ARG A 908 42.98 -2.73 20.00
CA ARG A 908 41.52 -2.61 20.10
C ARG A 908 40.99 -1.26 19.63
N LEU A 909 41.75 -0.17 19.82
CA LEU A 909 41.38 1.16 19.32
C LEU A 909 41.58 1.28 17.80
N TYR A 910 42.58 0.60 17.24
CA TYR A 910 42.87 0.58 15.80
C TYR A 910 41.82 -0.21 15.02
N GLU A 911 41.43 -1.40 15.51
CA GLU A 911 40.38 -2.24 14.91
C GLU A 911 39.00 -1.57 14.93
N LYS A 912 38.73 -0.72 15.93
CA LYS A 912 37.43 -0.06 16.08
C LYS A 912 37.22 1.14 15.14
N ARG A 913 38.25 1.62 14.43
CA ARG A 913 38.17 2.86 13.62
C ARG A 913 38.56 2.72 12.14
N VAL A 914 39.05 1.58 11.68
CA VAL A 914 39.38 1.37 10.25
C VAL A 914 38.43 0.35 9.61
N ALA A 915 37.21 0.79 9.31
CA ALA A 915 36.28 0.06 8.47
C ALA A 915 35.47 1.02 7.56
N LYS A 916 36.15 1.64 6.59
CA LYS A 916 35.74 1.86 5.17
C LYS A 916 36.81 2.68 4.42
N PRO A 917 36.92 2.52 3.09
CA PRO A 917 38.20 2.31 2.43
C PRO A 917 38.75 3.58 1.77
N ALA A 918 40.03 3.85 1.99
CA ALA A 918 40.87 4.57 1.04
C ALA A 918 42.33 4.41 1.44
N VAL A 919 43.17 4.26 0.42
CA VAL A 919 44.64 4.29 0.43
C VAL A 919 45.31 2.90 0.48
N LYS A 920 46.16 2.73 -0.54
CA LYS A 920 46.81 1.52 -1.03
C LYS A 920 47.77 0.91 -0.01
N GLU A 921 47.91 -0.41 -0.11
CA GLU A 921 49.05 -1.16 0.37
C GLU A 921 50.34 -0.60 -0.23
N GLU A 922 51.30 -0.23 0.64
CA GLU A 922 52.72 -0.23 0.33
C GLU A 922 53.53 -0.37 1.63
N SER A 923 54.15 -1.56 1.76
CA SER A 923 55.40 -1.89 2.47
C SER A 923 55.84 -1.08 3.70
N LEU A 924 55.94 -1.73 4.87
CA LEU A 924 57.05 -1.53 5.82
C LEU A 924 57.33 -2.82 6.59
N PHE A 925 58.21 -3.65 6.03
CA PHE A 925 59.12 -4.48 6.83
C PHE A 925 60.06 -3.52 7.57
N PHE A 926 59.95 -3.37 8.89
CA PHE A 926 61.01 -2.78 9.70
C PHE A 926 61.18 -3.53 11.02
N THR A 927 62.40 -4.02 11.18
CA THR A 927 63.02 -4.69 12.32
C THR A 927 63.10 -3.79 13.56
N ASP A 928 63.28 -4.45 14.71
CA ASP A 928 63.43 -3.91 16.06
C ASP A 928 63.87 -2.45 16.16
N THR A 929 62.94 -1.59 16.55
CA THR A 929 63.24 -0.29 17.17
C THR A 929 62.36 -0.12 18.40
N ASP A 930 63.03 0.28 19.49
CA ASP A 930 62.55 0.38 20.88
C ASP A 930 61.09 0.90 21.01
N PRO A 931 60.21 0.21 21.76
CA PRO A 931 58.84 0.64 22.04
C PRO A 931 58.73 2.11 22.50
N TYR A 932 59.76 2.61 23.17
CA TYR A 932 59.85 4.01 23.60
C TYR A 932 59.87 5.00 22.42
N ILE A 933 60.55 4.67 21.32
CA ILE A 933 60.62 5.54 20.13
C ILE A 933 59.28 5.53 19.38
N ARG A 934 58.57 4.39 19.35
CA ARG A 934 57.20 4.32 18.82
C ARG A 934 56.21 5.13 19.65
N PHE A 935 56.34 5.10 20.98
CA PHE A 935 55.55 5.93 21.89
C PHE A 935 55.80 7.42 21.66
N CYS A 936 57.07 7.85 21.56
CA CYS A 936 57.40 9.25 21.27
C CYS A 936 56.85 9.70 19.90
N LYS A 937 56.99 8.89 18.84
CA LYS A 937 56.43 9.21 17.51
C LYS A 937 54.90 9.28 17.51
N GLN A 938 54.22 8.43 18.28
CA GLN A 938 52.76 8.47 18.43
C GLN A 938 52.28 9.65 19.30
N ARG A 939 52.99 9.97 20.38
CA ARG A 939 52.73 11.16 21.20
C ARG A 939 52.86 12.42 20.34
N ASP A 940 53.94 12.54 19.57
CA ASP A 940 54.18 13.68 18.69
C ASP A 940 53.11 13.74 17.57
N HIS A 941 52.61 12.59 17.10
CA HIS A 941 51.47 12.54 16.17
C HIS A 941 50.16 13.04 16.81
N TYR A 942 49.86 12.68 18.05
CA TYR A 942 48.69 13.16 18.78
C TYR A 942 48.80 14.64 19.14
N GLU A 943 49.99 15.13 19.52
CA GLU A 943 50.24 16.56 19.72
C GLU A 943 50.05 17.34 18.41
N ASN A 944 50.51 16.80 17.28
CA ASN A 944 50.27 17.38 15.96
C ASN A 944 48.78 17.42 15.60
N LEU A 945 48.02 16.35 15.87
CA LEU A 945 46.57 16.33 15.70
C LEU A 945 45.86 17.36 16.59
N ILE A 946 46.26 17.48 17.86
CA ILE A 946 45.73 18.49 18.79
C ILE A 946 46.04 19.89 18.26
N ASN A 947 47.25 20.12 17.72
CA ASN A 947 47.64 21.41 17.15
C ASN A 947 46.88 21.73 15.85
N VAL A 948 46.61 20.73 15.00
CA VAL A 948 45.76 20.88 13.81
C VAL A 948 44.32 21.21 14.20
N VAL A 949 43.77 20.54 15.22
CA VAL A 949 42.43 20.84 15.76
C VAL A 949 42.40 22.24 16.36
N ARG A 950 43.41 22.65 17.14
CA ARG A 950 43.53 24.03 17.68
C ARG A 950 43.61 25.08 16.57
N SER A 951 44.35 24.80 15.50
CA SER A 951 44.45 25.68 14.33
C SER A 951 43.09 25.84 13.64
N ARG A 952 42.37 24.72 13.40
CA ARG A 952 41.01 24.75 12.85
C ARG A 952 40.02 25.45 13.78
N THR A 953 40.09 25.23 15.09
CA THR A 953 39.24 25.93 16.07
C THR A 953 39.55 27.43 16.09
N SER A 954 40.81 27.82 15.90
CA SER A 954 41.22 29.24 15.80
C SER A 954 40.69 29.88 14.51
N GLN A 955 40.72 29.17 13.37
CA GLN A 955 40.09 29.61 12.13
C GLN A 955 38.58 29.77 12.28
N ILE A 956 37.90 28.80 12.92
CA ILE A 956 36.46 28.88 13.18
C ILE A 956 36.14 30.07 14.10
N LYS A 957 36.93 30.30 15.16
CA LYS A 957 36.80 31.47 16.04
C LYS A 957 37.03 32.79 15.30
N ALA A 958 37.95 32.84 14.33
CA ALA A 958 38.16 34.01 13.49
C ALA A 958 36.95 34.29 12.58
N THR A 959 36.42 33.27 11.90
CA THR A 959 35.17 33.40 11.11
C THR A 959 33.95 33.75 11.97
N PHE A 960 33.87 33.23 13.20
CA PHE A 960 32.81 33.59 14.14
C PHE A 960 32.90 35.07 14.55
N ARG A 961 34.10 35.57 14.84
CA ARG A 961 34.32 37.01 15.11
C ARG A 961 33.96 37.87 13.89
N GLU A 962 34.37 37.47 12.70
CA GLU A 962 34.09 38.22 11.47
C GLU A 962 32.57 38.27 11.17
N ASN A 963 31.86 37.15 11.34
CA ASN A 963 30.40 37.09 11.18
C ASN A 963 29.67 37.86 12.29
N SER A 964 30.19 37.86 13.52
CA SER A 964 29.63 38.65 14.62
C SER A 964 29.80 40.16 14.38
N ILE A 965 30.94 40.58 13.81
CA ILE A 965 31.19 41.97 13.40
C ILE A 965 30.28 42.36 12.22
N LYS A 966 30.05 41.46 11.25
CA LYS A 966 29.08 41.68 10.16
C LYS A 966 27.65 41.83 10.71
N LEU A 967 27.25 40.99 11.67
CA LEU A 967 25.95 41.08 12.34
C LEU A 967 25.80 42.39 13.12
N ALA A 968 26.85 42.82 13.82
CA ALA A 968 26.89 44.10 14.53
C ALA A 968 26.80 45.28 13.56
N LYS A 969 27.49 45.25 12.40
CA LYS A 969 27.41 46.27 11.35
C LYS A 969 26.03 46.36 10.69
N VAL A 970 25.35 45.23 10.46
CA VAL A 970 23.98 45.23 9.93
C VAL A 970 22.99 45.80 10.96
N ARG A 971 23.19 45.53 12.25
CA ARG A 971 22.38 46.09 13.35
C ARG A 971 22.70 47.56 13.67
N SER A 972 23.90 48.05 13.37
CA SER A 972 24.35 49.42 13.66
C SER A 972 24.28 50.38 12.47
N GLN A 973 23.74 49.97 11.31
CA GLN A 973 23.44 50.92 10.23
C GLN A 973 22.29 51.85 10.68
N PRO A 974 22.52 53.16 10.88
CA PRO A 974 21.42 54.10 10.97
C PRO A 974 20.68 54.05 9.63
N LEU A 975 19.34 54.12 9.66
CA LEU A 975 18.50 54.33 8.47
C LEU A 975 19.05 55.56 7.71
N TYR A 976 19.90 55.33 6.72
CA TYR A 976 20.54 56.35 5.89
C TYR A 976 19.51 56.88 4.88
N ILE A 977 18.42 57.48 5.38
CA ILE A 977 17.48 58.29 4.61
C ILE A 977 18.01 59.73 4.65
N CYS A 978 19.13 59.99 3.98
CA CYS A 978 19.65 61.36 3.85
C CYS A 978 20.40 61.63 2.54
N LYS A 979 20.02 60.94 1.45
CA LYS A 979 20.44 61.28 0.08
C LYS A 979 19.28 61.41 -0.92
N GLN A 980 18.13 61.91 -0.45
CA GLN A 980 17.06 62.45 -1.30
C GLN A 980 16.52 63.79 -0.75
N HIS A 981 17.41 64.58 -0.14
CA HIS A 981 17.08 65.92 0.37
C HIS A 981 16.81 66.95 -0.76
N GLU A 982 17.13 66.63 -2.01
CA GLU A 982 16.89 67.54 -3.16
C GLU A 982 15.45 67.49 -3.70
N GLY A 983 14.71 66.38 -3.52
CA GLY A 983 13.32 66.27 -3.97
C GLY A 983 12.30 67.02 -3.09
N LEU A 984 12.55 67.06 -1.78
CA LEU A 984 11.68 67.75 -0.80
C LEU A 984 11.88 69.29 -0.83
N ILE A 985 13.05 69.77 -1.24
CA ILE A 985 13.32 71.21 -1.42
C ILE A 985 12.56 71.75 -2.65
N LEU A 986 12.38 70.93 -3.70
CA LEU A 986 11.55 71.27 -4.87
C LEU A 986 10.05 71.39 -4.51
N LEU A 987 9.56 70.50 -3.63
CA LEU A 987 8.19 70.58 -3.11
C LEU A 987 7.97 71.82 -2.23
N ARG A 988 8.95 72.18 -1.38
CA ARG A 988 8.89 73.38 -0.53
C ARG A 988 8.89 74.67 -1.35
N THR A 989 9.65 74.74 -2.44
CA THR A 989 9.65 75.91 -3.35
C THR A 989 8.36 76.03 -4.17
N THR A 990 7.73 74.91 -4.54
CA THR A 990 6.47 74.91 -5.29
C THR A 990 5.28 75.31 -4.43
N VAL A 991 5.22 74.84 -3.17
CA VAL A 991 4.17 75.22 -2.21
C VAL A 991 4.32 76.67 -1.75
N THR A 992 5.55 77.15 -1.53
CA THR A 992 5.77 78.56 -1.13
C THR A 992 5.42 79.55 -2.26
N ARG A 993 5.65 79.18 -3.54
CA ARG A 993 5.19 79.95 -4.71
C ARG A 993 3.66 79.96 -4.86
N ALA A 994 2.98 78.87 -4.50
CA ALA A 994 1.51 78.81 -4.50
C ALA A 994 0.89 79.68 -3.40
N CYS A 995 1.51 79.78 -2.22
CA CYS A 995 1.07 80.67 -1.16
C CYS A 995 1.32 82.16 -1.45
N GLN A 996 2.35 82.51 -2.23
CA GLN A 996 2.64 83.90 -2.62
C GLN A 996 1.69 84.48 -3.67
N LEU A 997 0.95 83.63 -4.40
CA LEU A 997 -0.09 84.07 -5.37
C LEU A 997 -1.44 84.37 -4.70
N LEU A 998 -1.56 84.21 -3.38
CA LEU A 998 -2.81 84.34 -2.61
C LEU A 998 -2.90 85.62 -1.74
N GLY A 999 -2.32 86.75 -2.14
CA GLY A 999 -2.64 88.06 -1.53
C GLY A 999 -3.18 89.06 -2.57
N PRO A 1000 -4.07 90.03 -2.24
CA PRO A 1000 -4.28 90.66 -0.93
C PRO A 1000 -5.75 90.96 -0.52
N LEU A 1001 -6.14 90.71 0.73
CA LEU A 1001 -7.27 91.41 1.39
C LEU A 1001 -6.98 91.62 2.88
N SER A 1002 -6.18 92.64 3.18
CA SER A 1002 -6.38 93.66 4.23
C SER A 1002 -5.04 94.31 4.56
N ARG A 1003 -4.83 95.51 4.01
CA ARG A 1003 -3.81 96.43 4.50
C ARG A 1003 -4.30 96.98 5.84
N ASN A 1004 -3.64 96.58 6.92
CA ASN A 1004 -3.20 97.51 7.95
C ASN A 1004 -2.02 96.90 8.70
N CYS A 1005 -0.84 97.30 8.23
CA CYS A 1005 0.40 97.26 8.98
C CYS A 1005 0.24 98.07 10.27
N HIS A 1006 0.66 97.53 11.42
CA HIS A 1006 1.89 97.96 12.08
C HIS A 1006 2.05 97.35 13.47
N LYS A 1007 3.31 96.99 13.78
CA LYS A 1007 3.88 96.54 15.07
C LYS A 1007 3.53 95.07 15.38
N TYR A 1008 4.43 94.09 15.33
CA TYR A 1008 5.83 94.03 15.73
C TYR A 1008 6.55 92.93 14.93
N VAL A 1009 7.64 93.30 14.24
CA VAL A 1009 8.75 92.41 13.92
C VAL A 1009 10.02 93.19 14.27
N PRO A 1010 10.94 92.59 15.05
CA PRO A 1010 12.31 92.46 14.56
C PRO A 1010 12.75 90.99 14.74
N SER A 1011 12.98 90.28 13.64
CA SER A 1011 14.29 90.11 12.98
C SER A 1011 15.07 88.92 13.54
N LEU A 1012 14.92 87.79 12.86
CA LEU A 1012 15.97 86.78 12.75
C LEU A 1012 16.88 87.22 11.61
N ALA A 1013 18.14 87.53 11.91
CA ALA A 1013 19.22 87.50 10.94
C ALA A 1013 20.56 87.32 11.68
N ALA A 1014 21.38 86.39 11.15
CA ALA A 1014 22.74 86.05 11.54
C ALA A 1014 22.88 85.23 12.85
N PHE A 1015 23.13 83.93 12.74
CA PHE A 1015 24.50 83.42 12.57
C PHE A 1015 24.48 81.97 12.05
N SER A 1016 25.44 81.74 11.16
CA SER A 1016 25.82 80.51 10.47
C SER A 1016 26.17 79.35 11.38
#